data_AF-I9W8T4-F1
#
_entry.id   AF-I9W8T4-F1
#
_cell.length_a   1.000
_cell.length_b   1.000
_cell.length_c   1.000
_cell.angle_alpha   90.00
_cell.angle_beta   90.00
_cell.angle_gamma   90.00
#
_symmetry.space_group_name_H-M   'P 1'
#
loop_
_entity.id
_entity.type
_entity.pdbx_description
1 polymer ?
#
loop_
_entity_poly.entity_id
_entity_poly.type
_entity_poly.pdbx_seq_one_letter_code
_entity_poly.pdbx_strand_id
1 'polypeptide(L)'
;MELSANHYEKQYGDKMTDYQLGNLKENIKVEHLNGAYEVFARNNELNELYGIRHKDKPHSYKAPFESLLNRVLNNKDLSVKYAQVDPNDPKKEIFITDEEQSNLAKQKAEELKEAFKDWIYKDYARRTHLEQIYNDTFNNLVLKTYDGSQLELEGFNQYISLRPHQKNAIFRTIQDRSVCLDHQVGAGKTLCAIASCMEQKRMGLVNKTLIAVPNHLTKQWGDEFYKAYPNANVLVVDSKDTTEKERELLFNQIANNNYDAVIIAHTHLELLSNPRGIIEELKEEELVNAEKNFERQELAYKNNPRETKKPNERAFKNKLDKIRAQYDAILEKQGSHIDISQMGIDNLIVDEAHLFKNLAFETSMEKIAGLSNQQGSNRARDLYLKTRYLHQNDKKIMFLTGTPIANSLSEMYHLQRYLTPDVLKERGLEFFDDWAKTYGEVVNDFELDTSAQSYKMVNRFSKFSDVQGLSTMYRAFADIVSNDDILKHNPHFVPKVYGDKPINVVVKRSEEVAQFIGVALENGKYNEGSIIDRMQKCEGKKSQKGQDNILSCTTDARKVALDYRLIDPNAKVEKEFSKSYAMAKNIYENYLETHATKGTQLGFIGLSTPKTHSQKVSLEAPDNAHELENKNPLDEAQELLESLSSYDENGNLIAPSKKELENELKEKEAKGVNLDEELAKGCKFDVYSDVLRHLVQMGIPQNEIAFIHDAKTEEQKQDLFKRVNRGGVRVLLGSPAKMGVGTNVQERLVAMHELDCPWRPDELLQMEGRGIRQGNILHQNDPENFGMKIYRYATEKTYDSRMWQIIETKSKGIEQFRNAHKLGLNELEDFNMGSSNASEMKAEATGNPLIIEEVKLRAEIKSEEAKYKAFNKEHYFNEESLKNNASKLDYLKQELK
;
A
#
# COMPACT_ATOMS: atom_id res chain seq x y z
N MET A 1 33.92 10.03 -20.25
CA MET A 1 35.34 10.22 -20.62
C MET A 1 36.10 8.91 -20.60
N GLU A 2 36.49 8.37 -19.45
CA GLU A 2 37.26 7.10 -19.39
C GLU A 2 36.51 5.90 -19.99
N LEU A 3 35.19 5.84 -19.84
CA LEU A 3 34.38 4.77 -20.46
C LEU A 3 34.32 4.89 -21.98
N SER A 4 34.13 6.11 -22.47
CA SER A 4 34.11 6.45 -23.89
C SER A 4 35.47 6.14 -24.53
N ALA A 5 36.57 6.48 -23.85
CA ALA A 5 37.92 6.20 -24.31
C ALA A 5 38.23 4.69 -24.34
N ASN A 6 37.86 3.94 -23.29
CA ASN A 6 38.05 2.49 -23.24
C ASN A 6 37.23 1.76 -24.32
N HIS A 7 35.99 2.20 -24.57
CA HIS A 7 35.15 1.60 -25.60
C HIS A 7 35.65 1.96 -27.01
N TYR A 8 36.08 3.21 -27.22
CA TYR A 8 36.71 3.64 -28.46
C TYR A 8 37.96 2.82 -28.79
N GLU A 9 38.82 2.59 -27.79
CA GLU A 9 40.00 1.71 -27.95
C GLU A 9 39.59 0.26 -28.27
N LYS A 10 38.51 -0.25 -27.66
CA LYS A 10 37.99 -1.59 -27.93
C LYS A 10 37.35 -1.73 -29.31
N GLN A 11 36.73 -0.67 -29.84
CA GLN A 11 36.00 -0.67 -31.10
C GLN A 11 36.89 -0.33 -32.30
N TYR A 12 37.86 0.58 -32.12
CA TYR A 12 38.70 1.11 -33.20
C TYR A 12 40.17 0.68 -33.08
N GLY A 13 40.58 0.06 -31.98
CA GLY A 13 41.95 -0.43 -31.77
C GLY A 13 42.97 0.63 -31.32
N ASP A 14 42.55 1.90 -31.23
CA ASP A 14 43.42 3.03 -30.90
C ASP A 14 42.88 3.87 -29.73
N LYS A 15 43.77 4.48 -28.95
CA LYS A 15 43.39 5.37 -27.83
C LYS A 15 42.86 6.72 -28.35
N MET A 16 41.84 7.25 -27.68
CA MET A 16 41.42 8.64 -27.88
C MET A 16 42.56 9.61 -27.59
N THR A 17 42.71 10.62 -28.46
CA THR A 17 43.68 11.70 -28.28
C THR A 17 43.31 12.61 -27.10
N ASP A 18 44.30 13.31 -26.52
CA ASP A 18 44.07 14.30 -25.45
C ASP A 18 43.09 15.42 -25.87
N TYR A 19 43.04 15.73 -27.17
CA TYR A 19 42.07 16.65 -27.75
C TYR A 19 40.63 16.08 -27.75
N GLN A 20 40.46 14.80 -28.08
CA GLN A 20 39.15 14.12 -28.00
C GLN A 20 38.67 13.98 -26.55
N LEU A 21 39.59 13.65 -25.63
CA LEU A 21 39.32 13.57 -24.19
C LEU A 21 38.96 14.95 -23.59
N GLY A 22 39.68 16.01 -23.97
CA GLY A 22 39.37 17.39 -23.58
C GLY A 22 37.99 17.85 -24.07
N ASN A 23 37.65 17.56 -25.34
CA ASN A 23 36.33 17.84 -25.90
C ASN A 23 35.20 17.07 -25.19
N LEU A 24 35.45 15.87 -24.68
CA LEU A 24 34.45 15.13 -23.89
C LEU A 24 34.16 15.79 -22.53
N LYS A 25 35.14 16.51 -21.94
CA LYS A 25 35.04 17.14 -20.61
C LYS A 25 34.24 18.43 -20.62
N GLU A 26 34.37 19.24 -21.67
CA GLU A 26 33.66 20.53 -21.80
C GLU A 26 32.21 20.39 -22.28
N ASN A 27 31.82 19.21 -22.81
CA ASN A 27 30.55 19.03 -23.52
C ASN A 27 29.47 18.26 -22.76
N ILE A 28 29.71 17.83 -21.50
CA ILE A 28 28.69 17.20 -20.65
C ILE A 28 28.50 17.99 -19.36
N LYS A 29 27.30 18.53 -19.14
CA LYS A 29 26.90 19.20 -17.91
C LYS A 29 25.68 18.48 -17.33
N VAL A 30 25.72 18.18 -16.03
CA VAL A 30 24.57 17.60 -15.31
C VAL A 30 24.20 18.57 -14.18
N GLU A 31 22.95 18.97 -14.13
CA GLU A 31 22.39 19.82 -13.06
C GLU A 31 21.31 19.04 -12.31
N HIS A 32 21.22 19.24 -11.00
CA HIS A 32 20.16 18.64 -10.16
C HIS A 32 19.24 19.74 -9.64
N LEU A 33 17.94 19.63 -9.93
CA LEU A 33 16.91 20.63 -9.62
C LEU A 33 15.62 19.92 -9.18
N ASN A 34 15.21 20.10 -7.92
CA ASN A 34 13.97 19.58 -7.32
C ASN A 34 13.66 18.12 -7.68
N GLY A 35 14.50 17.17 -7.25
CA GLY A 35 14.22 15.76 -7.53
C GLY A 35 14.70 15.23 -8.87
N ALA A 36 15.19 16.08 -9.79
CA ALA A 36 15.48 15.68 -11.17
C ALA A 36 16.88 16.10 -11.64
N TYR A 37 17.48 15.25 -12.47
CA TYR A 37 18.74 15.55 -13.17
C TYR A 37 18.43 16.09 -14.56
N GLU A 38 19.08 17.16 -14.98
CA GLU A 38 19.08 17.63 -16.36
C GLU A 38 20.47 17.43 -16.95
N VAL A 39 20.51 16.65 -18.03
CA VAL A 39 21.75 16.30 -18.73
C VAL A 39 21.84 17.15 -19.99
N PHE A 40 22.99 17.78 -20.18
CA PHE A 40 23.35 18.50 -21.38
C PHE A 40 24.57 17.83 -21.97
N ALA A 41 24.46 17.27 -23.16
CA ALA A 41 25.57 16.56 -23.80
C ALA A 41 25.62 16.86 -25.30
N ARG A 42 26.61 17.67 -25.73
CA ARG A 42 26.86 17.95 -27.15
C ARG A 42 28.01 17.11 -27.68
N ASN A 43 27.77 15.81 -27.90
CA ASN A 43 28.80 14.91 -28.39
C ASN A 43 28.26 13.86 -29.39
N ASN A 44 28.80 13.85 -30.62
CA ASN A 44 28.41 12.93 -31.69
C ASN A 44 28.90 11.49 -31.48
N GLU A 45 30.07 11.30 -30.87
CA GLU A 45 30.65 9.96 -30.61
C GLU A 45 29.81 9.18 -29.60
N LEU A 46 29.32 9.85 -28.55
CA LEU A 46 28.44 9.24 -27.54
C LEU A 46 27.08 8.84 -28.13
N ASN A 47 26.57 9.61 -29.10
CA ASN A 47 25.36 9.25 -29.83
C ASN A 47 25.57 8.00 -30.69
N GLU A 48 26.74 7.82 -31.30
CA GLU A 48 27.03 6.58 -32.05
C GLU A 48 27.10 5.35 -31.16
N LEU A 49 27.60 5.50 -29.93
CA LEU A 49 27.78 4.41 -28.98
C LEU A 49 26.46 3.95 -28.32
N TYR A 50 25.66 4.91 -27.88
CA TYR A 50 24.50 4.66 -27.00
C TYR A 50 23.19 5.23 -27.54
N GLY A 51 23.23 6.06 -28.59
CA GLY A 51 22.03 6.65 -29.18
C GLY A 51 21.25 5.64 -30.01
N ILE A 52 19.92 5.78 -29.98
CA ILE A 52 19.00 4.96 -30.76
C ILE A 52 18.66 5.70 -32.06
N ARG A 53 18.94 5.08 -33.21
CA ARG A 53 18.73 5.69 -34.53
C ARG A 53 17.28 5.60 -34.98
N HIS A 54 16.89 6.47 -35.90
CA HIS A 54 15.62 6.33 -36.62
C HIS A 54 15.66 5.12 -37.57
N LYS A 55 14.55 4.35 -37.66
CA LYS A 55 14.40 3.29 -38.66
C LYS A 55 14.54 3.81 -40.09
N ASP A 56 13.93 4.96 -40.38
CA ASP A 56 13.87 5.51 -41.75
C ASP A 56 14.93 6.57 -42.05
N LYS A 57 15.74 6.97 -41.06
CA LYS A 57 16.73 8.06 -41.18
C LYS A 57 18.06 7.65 -40.53
N PRO A 58 18.98 7.02 -41.28
CA PRO A 58 20.21 6.42 -40.74
C PRO A 58 21.15 7.40 -40.03
N HIS A 59 21.08 8.69 -40.38
CA HIS A 59 21.92 9.77 -39.83
C HIS A 59 21.24 10.57 -38.72
N SER A 60 20.06 10.14 -38.24
CA SER A 60 19.30 10.83 -37.22
C SER A 60 18.99 9.90 -36.04
N TYR A 61 19.10 10.45 -34.83
CA TYR A 61 18.80 9.73 -33.60
C TYR A 61 17.37 10.00 -33.16
N LYS A 62 16.65 8.93 -32.84
CA LYS A 62 15.33 8.95 -32.23
C LYS A 62 15.40 9.15 -30.72
N ALA A 63 16.42 8.58 -30.08
CA ALA A 63 16.78 8.84 -28.70
C ALA A 63 18.32 9.01 -28.62
N PRO A 64 18.85 10.24 -28.68
CA PRO A 64 20.27 10.52 -28.55
C PRO A 64 20.76 10.17 -27.12
N PHE A 65 22.07 10.03 -26.95
CA PHE A 65 22.71 9.72 -25.67
C PHE A 65 22.27 10.66 -24.54
N GLU A 66 22.18 11.96 -24.79
CA GLU A 66 21.69 12.95 -23.81
C GLU A 66 20.31 12.57 -23.28
N SER A 67 19.37 12.28 -24.20
CA SER A 67 17.99 11.89 -23.89
C SER A 67 17.95 10.57 -23.14
N LEU A 68 18.72 9.57 -23.60
CA LEU A 68 18.78 8.27 -22.96
C LEU A 68 19.34 8.38 -21.54
N LEU A 69 20.46 9.09 -21.36
CA LEU A 69 21.07 9.29 -20.05
C LEU A 69 20.15 10.10 -19.11
N ASN A 70 19.49 11.15 -19.61
CA ASN A 70 18.51 11.91 -18.83
C ASN A 70 17.34 11.01 -18.38
N ARG A 71 16.85 10.12 -19.25
CA ARG A 71 15.81 9.14 -18.87
C ARG A 71 16.30 8.14 -17.83
N VAL A 72 17.53 7.64 -17.96
CA VAL A 72 18.14 6.69 -17.02
C VAL A 72 18.32 7.35 -15.64
N LEU A 73 18.93 8.54 -15.56
CA LEU A 73 19.14 9.26 -14.29
C LEU A 73 17.83 9.66 -13.60
N ASN A 74 16.74 9.78 -14.35
CA ASN A 74 15.43 10.14 -13.84
C ASN A 74 14.43 8.98 -13.70
N ASN A 75 14.87 7.73 -13.91
CA ASN A 75 13.99 6.55 -13.89
C ASN A 75 12.74 6.72 -14.80
N LYS A 76 12.89 7.38 -15.96
CA LYS A 76 11.81 7.62 -16.93
C LYS A 76 11.66 6.46 -17.92
N ASP A 77 10.49 6.40 -18.55
CA ASP A 77 10.15 5.41 -19.57
C ASP A 77 11.15 5.41 -20.75
N LEU A 78 11.81 4.27 -20.94
CA LEU A 78 12.77 4.03 -22.02
C LEU A 78 12.10 3.60 -23.34
N SER A 79 10.77 3.55 -23.39
CA SER A 79 10.06 3.20 -24.63
C SER A 79 10.31 4.20 -25.75
N VAL A 80 10.53 3.65 -26.94
CA VAL A 80 10.72 4.40 -28.19
C VAL A 80 9.40 4.36 -28.96
N LYS A 81 8.83 5.54 -29.22
CA LYS A 81 7.51 5.69 -29.85
C LYS A 81 7.60 6.40 -31.19
N TYR A 82 6.87 5.89 -32.19
CA TYR A 82 6.74 6.52 -33.51
C TYR A 82 5.30 7.00 -33.72
N ALA A 83 5.16 8.13 -34.40
CA ALA A 83 3.87 8.62 -34.83
C ALA A 83 3.39 7.74 -36.00
N GLN A 84 2.17 7.25 -35.90
CA GLN A 84 1.40 6.66 -36.99
C GLN A 84 0.08 7.41 -37.11
N VAL A 85 -0.49 7.44 -38.31
CA VAL A 85 -1.80 8.02 -38.53
C VAL A 85 -2.85 7.12 -37.87
N ASP A 86 -3.79 7.71 -37.12
CA ASP A 86 -4.90 6.99 -36.50
C ASP A 86 -5.68 6.25 -37.60
N PRO A 87 -5.81 4.91 -37.53
CA PRO A 87 -6.55 4.15 -38.53
C PRO A 87 -8.00 4.63 -38.71
N ASN A 88 -8.55 5.32 -37.72
CA ASN A 88 -9.92 5.83 -37.72
C ASN A 88 -10.02 7.34 -38.01
N ASP A 89 -8.91 8.07 -37.97
CA ASP A 89 -8.87 9.51 -38.27
C ASP A 89 -7.55 9.90 -38.95
N PRO A 90 -7.54 10.08 -40.28
CA PRO A 90 -6.36 10.44 -41.05
C PRO A 90 -5.67 11.75 -40.63
N LYS A 91 -6.34 12.60 -39.84
CA LYS A 91 -5.80 13.88 -39.37
C LYS A 91 -5.18 13.81 -37.98
N LYS A 92 -5.25 12.65 -37.33
CA LYS A 92 -4.78 12.46 -35.96
C LYS A 92 -3.61 11.49 -35.94
N GLU A 93 -2.52 11.86 -35.28
CA GLU A 93 -1.38 10.97 -35.08
C GLU A 93 -1.52 10.25 -33.73
N ILE A 94 -1.38 8.92 -33.75
CA ILE A 94 -1.22 8.07 -32.58
C ILE A 94 0.23 7.67 -32.43
N PHE A 95 0.74 7.67 -31.19
CA PHE A 95 2.10 7.22 -30.91
C PHE A 95 2.09 5.76 -30.52
N ILE A 96 2.66 4.90 -31.37
CA ILE A 96 2.79 3.46 -31.11
C ILE A 96 4.22 3.18 -30.64
N THR A 97 4.31 2.36 -29.60
CA THR A 97 5.60 1.89 -29.07
C THR A 97 6.21 0.87 -30.02
N ASP A 98 7.48 1.08 -30.38
CA ASP A 98 8.28 0.12 -31.13
C ASP A 98 9.01 -0.78 -30.12
N GLU A 99 8.56 -2.02 -29.99
CA GLU A 99 9.08 -2.95 -28.99
C GLU A 99 10.56 -3.28 -29.21
N GLU A 100 10.99 -3.42 -30.47
CA GLU A 100 12.36 -3.74 -30.83
C GLU A 100 13.32 -2.60 -30.45
N GLN A 101 13.01 -1.37 -30.87
CA GLN A 101 13.83 -0.20 -30.54
C GLN A 101 13.77 0.13 -29.03
N SER A 102 12.64 -0.14 -28.38
CA SER A 102 12.51 0.00 -26.93
C SER A 102 13.40 -1.00 -26.18
N ASN A 103 13.47 -2.25 -26.64
CA ASN A 103 14.35 -3.26 -26.06
C ASN A 103 15.82 -2.90 -26.27
N LEU A 104 16.19 -2.38 -27.45
CA LEU A 104 17.54 -1.87 -27.70
C LEU A 104 17.90 -0.69 -26.77
N ALA A 105 16.97 0.25 -26.58
CA ALA A 105 17.15 1.37 -25.64
C ALA A 105 17.40 0.88 -24.21
N LYS A 106 16.67 -0.15 -23.76
CA LYS A 106 16.88 -0.79 -22.45
C LYS A 106 18.24 -1.46 -22.35
N GLN A 107 18.66 -2.20 -23.37
CA GLN A 107 19.99 -2.80 -23.41
C GLN A 107 21.09 -1.75 -23.31
N LYS A 108 20.98 -0.65 -24.08
CA LYS A 108 21.93 0.47 -24.01
C LYS A 108 21.94 1.17 -22.66
N ALA A 109 20.79 1.28 -22.00
CA ALA A 109 20.71 1.81 -20.64
C ALA A 109 21.43 0.92 -19.62
N GLU A 110 21.29 -0.42 -19.71
CA GLU A 110 22.03 -1.34 -18.84
C GLU A 110 23.54 -1.33 -19.12
N GLU A 111 23.95 -1.29 -20.40
CA GLU A 111 25.35 -1.10 -20.78
C GLU A 111 25.93 0.19 -20.18
N LEU A 112 25.15 1.28 -20.15
CA LEU A 112 25.55 2.54 -19.52
C LEU A 112 25.70 2.42 -18.00
N LYS A 113 24.77 1.74 -17.32
CA LYS A 113 24.82 1.52 -15.87
C LYS A 113 26.04 0.69 -15.49
N GLU A 114 26.29 -0.43 -16.18
CA GLU A 114 27.44 -1.30 -15.92
C GLU A 114 28.75 -0.59 -16.22
N ALA A 115 28.82 0.15 -17.33
CA ALA A 115 29.95 1.01 -17.62
C ALA A 115 30.21 2.03 -16.48
N PHE A 116 29.17 2.69 -15.97
CA PHE A 116 29.31 3.62 -14.85
C PHE A 116 29.80 2.94 -13.56
N LYS A 117 29.32 1.73 -13.25
CA LYS A 117 29.84 0.92 -12.12
C LYS A 117 31.31 0.60 -12.30
N ASP A 118 31.70 0.06 -13.45
CA ASP A 118 33.10 -0.25 -13.76
C ASP A 118 33.99 0.99 -13.63
N TRP A 119 33.50 2.15 -14.07
CA TRP A 119 34.21 3.41 -13.93
C TRP A 119 34.42 3.78 -12.47
N ILE A 120 33.42 3.61 -11.61
CA ILE A 120 33.60 3.79 -10.16
C ILE A 120 34.67 2.82 -9.65
N TYR A 121 34.55 1.53 -9.95
CA TYR A 121 35.42 0.49 -9.36
C TYR A 121 36.87 0.53 -9.84
N LYS A 122 37.16 1.05 -11.04
CA LYS A 122 38.53 1.15 -11.57
C LYS A 122 39.44 2.09 -10.79
N ASP A 123 38.90 3.11 -10.13
CA ASP A 123 39.67 4.16 -9.45
C ASP A 123 39.49 4.07 -7.93
N TYR A 124 40.57 3.76 -7.20
CA TYR A 124 40.55 3.62 -5.76
C TYR A 124 40.24 4.95 -5.03
N ALA A 125 40.82 6.06 -5.46
CA ALA A 125 40.63 7.35 -4.82
C ALA A 125 39.18 7.81 -4.97
N ARG A 126 38.62 7.60 -6.17
CA ARG A 126 37.20 7.84 -6.46
C ARG A 126 36.28 6.99 -5.60
N ARG A 127 36.53 5.68 -5.51
CA ARG A 127 35.77 4.77 -4.64
C ARG A 127 35.78 5.26 -3.19
N THR A 128 36.97 5.52 -2.66
CA THR A 128 37.14 5.96 -1.27
C THR A 128 36.40 7.28 -1.01
N HIS A 129 36.46 8.22 -1.95
CA HIS A 129 35.75 9.49 -1.82
C HIS A 129 34.22 9.31 -1.85
N LEU A 130 33.70 8.50 -2.78
CA LEU A 130 32.26 8.20 -2.87
C LEU A 130 31.77 7.40 -1.66
N GLU A 131 32.58 6.47 -1.16
CA GLU A 131 32.33 5.72 0.06
C GLU A 131 32.26 6.64 1.28
N GLN A 132 33.16 7.62 1.39
CA GLN A 132 33.09 8.64 2.44
C GLN A 132 31.79 9.44 2.36
N ILE A 133 31.42 9.94 1.18
CA ILE A 133 30.14 10.66 1.00
C ILE A 133 28.96 9.78 1.41
N TYR A 134 28.96 8.51 1.00
CA TYR A 134 27.92 7.55 1.36
C TYR A 134 27.86 7.30 2.87
N ASN A 135 29.01 7.10 3.52
CA ASN A 135 29.09 6.90 4.96
C ASN A 135 28.66 8.14 5.74
N ASP A 136 29.13 9.32 5.33
CA ASP A 136 28.81 10.59 6.00
C ASP A 136 27.34 10.99 5.82
N THR A 137 26.69 10.58 4.73
CA THR A 137 25.30 10.97 4.40
C THR A 137 24.26 9.92 4.80
N PHE A 138 24.51 8.64 4.47
CA PHE A 138 23.54 7.56 4.57
C PHE A 138 23.90 6.51 5.62
N ASN A 139 25.16 6.07 5.67
CA ASN A 139 25.65 5.07 6.62
C ASN A 139 26.31 5.70 7.87
N ASN A 140 25.60 6.67 8.47
CA ASN A 140 26.02 7.42 9.66
C ASN A 140 25.12 7.17 10.89
N LEU A 141 24.13 6.29 10.78
CA LEU A 141 23.10 6.11 11.79
C LEU A 141 23.24 4.76 12.51
N VAL A 142 23.50 4.82 13.81
CA VAL A 142 23.45 3.65 14.69
C VAL A 142 22.11 3.61 15.41
N LEU A 143 21.39 2.49 15.32
CA LEU A 143 20.12 2.31 16.00
C LEU A 143 20.32 2.28 17.52
N LYS A 144 19.54 3.09 18.23
CA LYS A 144 19.47 3.04 19.69
C LYS A 144 18.85 1.73 20.14
N THR A 145 19.33 1.19 21.26
CA THR A 145 18.70 0.07 21.96
C THR A 145 17.94 0.59 23.17
N TYR A 146 16.75 0.04 23.40
CA TYR A 146 15.85 0.49 24.46
C TYR A 146 15.59 -0.68 25.41
N ASP A 147 15.94 -0.50 26.67
CA ASP A 147 15.67 -1.47 27.74
C ASP A 147 14.74 -0.83 28.77
N GLY A 148 13.48 -1.25 28.74
CA GLY A 148 12.45 -0.81 29.67
C GLY A 148 12.29 -1.74 30.88
N SER A 149 13.17 -2.71 31.10
CA SER A 149 13.01 -3.72 32.16
C SER A 149 12.77 -3.12 33.55
N GLN A 150 13.46 -2.00 33.84
CA GLN A 150 13.38 -1.23 35.08
C GLN A 150 12.19 -0.27 35.17
N LEU A 151 11.33 -0.19 34.16
CA LEU A 151 10.13 0.66 34.21
C LEU A 151 9.13 0.11 35.23
N GLU A 152 8.80 0.97 36.18
CA GLU A 152 7.71 0.83 37.14
C GLU A 152 6.62 1.84 36.79
N LEU A 153 5.43 1.35 36.44
CA LEU A 153 4.32 2.19 36.01
C LEU A 153 3.41 2.48 37.22
N GLU A 154 3.53 3.67 37.78
CA GLU A 154 2.68 4.11 38.90
C GLU A 154 1.21 4.25 38.47
N GLY A 155 0.29 3.77 39.30
CA GLY A 155 -1.15 3.81 39.00
C GLY A 155 -1.61 2.80 37.93
N PHE A 156 -0.68 2.05 37.33
CA PHE A 156 -0.99 0.97 36.41
C PHE A 156 -1.61 -0.22 37.17
N ASN A 157 -2.59 -0.85 36.55
CA ASN A 157 -3.27 -2.00 37.10
C ASN A 157 -2.30 -3.19 37.28
N GLN A 158 -2.03 -3.55 38.54
CA GLN A 158 -1.08 -4.60 38.91
C GLN A 158 -1.51 -6.01 38.47
N TYR A 159 -2.78 -6.22 38.11
CA TYR A 159 -3.25 -7.48 37.55
C TYR A 159 -2.84 -7.69 36.09
N ILE A 160 -2.29 -6.65 35.44
CA ILE A 160 -1.81 -6.70 34.07
C ILE A 160 -0.28 -6.79 34.09
N SER A 161 0.28 -7.84 33.50
CA SER A 161 1.72 -7.96 33.32
C SER A 161 2.11 -7.55 31.91
N LEU A 162 3.01 -6.58 31.79
CA LEU A 162 3.60 -6.20 30.51
C LEU A 162 4.72 -7.16 30.09
N ARG A 163 4.80 -7.42 28.79
CA ARG A 163 5.89 -8.21 28.17
C ARG A 163 7.16 -7.36 28.00
N PRO A 164 8.33 -7.98 27.85
CA PRO A 164 9.59 -7.26 27.65
C PRO A 164 9.54 -6.27 26.49
N HIS A 165 9.01 -6.67 25.32
CA HIS A 165 8.91 -5.76 24.16
C HIS A 165 7.98 -4.57 24.43
N GLN A 166 6.92 -4.75 25.23
CA GLN A 166 6.01 -3.66 25.57
C GLN A 166 6.69 -2.65 26.48
N LYS A 167 7.47 -3.11 27.46
CA LYS A 167 8.29 -2.23 28.30
C LYS A 167 9.34 -1.48 27.48
N ASN A 168 10.02 -2.14 26.56
CA ASN A 168 11.01 -1.50 25.68
C ASN A 168 10.36 -0.46 24.77
N ALA A 169 9.17 -0.74 24.23
CA ALA A 169 8.40 0.21 23.44
C ALA A 169 8.00 1.46 24.27
N ILE A 170 7.53 1.28 25.51
CA ILE A 170 7.22 2.39 26.42
C ILE A 170 8.49 3.19 26.74
N PHE A 171 9.62 2.54 26.98
CA PHE A 171 10.87 3.24 27.22
C PHE A 171 11.32 4.06 26.01
N ARG A 172 11.16 3.52 24.81
CA ARG A 172 11.44 4.22 23.56
C ARG A 172 10.59 5.47 23.39
N THR A 173 9.28 5.38 23.64
CA THR A 173 8.37 6.54 23.48
C THR A 173 8.69 7.65 24.48
N ILE A 174 9.25 7.33 25.65
CA ILE A 174 9.76 8.31 26.60
C ILE A 174 10.98 9.05 26.01
N GLN A 175 11.94 8.32 25.44
CA GLN A 175 13.21 8.86 24.94
C GLN A 175 13.08 9.64 23.63
N ASP A 176 12.27 9.15 22.70
CA ASP A 176 12.14 9.77 21.38
C ASP A 176 10.88 10.64 21.27
N ARG A 177 10.91 11.61 20.34
CA ARG A 177 9.78 12.51 20.08
C ARG A 177 8.76 11.92 19.10
N SER A 178 9.24 11.19 18.09
CA SER A 178 8.41 10.62 17.04
C SER A 178 8.64 9.12 16.96
N VAL A 179 7.59 8.34 17.21
CA VAL A 179 7.67 6.87 17.24
C VAL A 179 6.53 6.26 16.46
N CYS A 180 6.83 5.22 15.67
CA CYS A 180 5.83 4.35 15.06
C CYS A 180 5.89 2.98 15.76
N LEU A 181 4.84 2.58 16.47
CA LEU A 181 4.72 1.22 16.97
C LEU A 181 4.16 0.33 15.86
N ASP A 182 5.07 -0.22 15.05
CA ASP A 182 4.82 -1.23 14.01
C ASP A 182 4.79 -2.63 14.64
N HIS A 183 3.82 -2.86 15.52
CA HIS A 183 3.65 -4.18 16.13
C HIS A 183 2.53 -4.94 15.44
N GLN A 184 2.69 -6.25 15.22
CA GLN A 184 1.64 -7.06 14.63
C GLN A 184 0.35 -7.05 15.47
N VAL A 185 -0.79 -7.33 14.83
CA VAL A 185 -2.10 -7.41 15.51
C VAL A 185 -2.00 -8.41 16.68
N GLY A 186 -2.44 -8.00 17.86
CA GLY A 186 -2.37 -8.81 19.09
C GLY A 186 -1.10 -8.65 19.92
N ALA A 187 -0.07 -7.95 19.43
CA ALA A 187 1.18 -7.70 20.17
C ALA A 187 1.01 -6.74 21.38
N GLY A 188 -0.12 -6.05 21.49
CA GLY A 188 -0.47 -5.19 22.63
C GLY A 188 -0.22 -3.69 22.45
N LYS A 189 -0.31 -3.17 21.21
CA LYS A 189 -0.09 -1.76 20.86
C LYS A 189 -0.91 -0.77 21.70
N THR A 190 -2.20 -1.04 21.87
CA THR A 190 -3.11 -0.17 22.64
C THR A 190 -2.62 0.01 24.07
N LEU A 191 -2.26 -1.10 24.74
CA LEU A 191 -1.72 -1.07 26.09
C LEU A 191 -0.37 -0.33 26.16
N CYS A 192 0.51 -0.53 25.18
CA CYS A 192 1.77 0.22 25.08
C CYS A 192 1.53 1.73 24.94
N ALA A 193 0.57 2.14 24.11
CA ALA A 193 0.24 3.55 23.89
C ALA A 193 -0.35 4.20 25.15
N ILE A 194 -1.27 3.52 25.83
CA ILE A 194 -1.87 4.01 27.08
C ILE A 194 -0.80 4.17 28.17
N ALA A 195 0.02 3.14 28.39
CA ALA A 195 1.11 3.19 29.35
C ALA A 195 2.14 4.27 29.01
N SER A 196 2.50 4.41 27.72
CA SER A 196 3.39 5.47 27.26
C SER A 196 2.82 6.87 27.52
N CYS A 197 1.52 7.07 27.31
CA CYS A 197 0.85 8.35 27.55
C CYS A 197 0.94 8.73 29.03
N MET A 198 0.50 7.82 29.93
CA MET A 198 0.45 8.09 31.36
C MET A 198 1.84 8.28 31.97
N GLU A 199 2.81 7.45 31.56
CA GLU A 199 4.16 7.53 32.09
C GLU A 199 4.88 8.82 31.66
N GLN A 200 4.72 9.23 30.40
CA GLN A 200 5.25 10.52 29.94
C GLN A 200 4.59 11.71 30.63
N LYS A 201 3.28 11.62 30.94
CA LYS A 201 2.59 12.65 31.71
C LYS A 201 3.10 12.75 33.14
N ARG A 202 3.29 11.60 33.80
CA ARG A 202 3.86 11.50 35.14
C ARG A 202 5.27 12.11 35.22
N MET A 203 6.09 11.87 34.20
CA MET A 203 7.44 12.45 34.08
C MET A 203 7.45 13.94 33.68
N GLY A 204 6.30 14.55 33.38
CA GLY A 204 6.21 15.94 32.93
C GLY A 204 6.71 16.18 31.50
N LEU A 205 6.86 15.12 30.69
CA LEU A 205 7.28 15.22 29.28
C LEU A 205 6.12 15.58 28.34
N VAL A 206 4.89 15.28 28.76
CA VAL A 206 3.65 15.50 28.03
C VAL A 206 2.61 16.01 29.02
N ASN A 207 1.79 16.98 28.62
CA ASN A 207 0.72 17.52 29.46
C ASN A 207 -0.65 16.95 29.05
N LYS A 208 -0.96 16.95 27.75
CA LYS A 208 -2.28 16.55 27.22
C LYS A 208 -2.13 15.78 25.92
N THR A 209 -2.48 14.50 25.97
CA THR A 209 -2.42 13.62 24.80
C THR A 209 -3.76 13.59 24.05
N LEU A 210 -3.72 13.75 22.73
CA LEU A 210 -4.84 13.45 21.83
C LEU A 210 -4.64 12.07 21.20
N ILE A 211 -5.61 11.18 21.34
CA ILE A 211 -5.61 9.84 20.77
C ILE A 211 -6.72 9.77 19.71
N ALA A 212 -6.33 9.65 18.45
CA ALA A 212 -7.26 9.49 17.34
C ALA A 212 -7.37 8.01 16.94
N VAL A 213 -8.59 7.49 16.90
CA VAL A 213 -8.86 6.06 16.66
C VAL A 213 -9.96 5.84 15.63
N PRO A 214 -10.08 4.65 15.01
CA PRO A 214 -11.23 4.31 14.17
C PRO A 214 -12.56 4.52 14.91
N ASN A 215 -13.59 5.01 14.20
CA ASN A 215 -14.85 5.46 14.81
C ASN A 215 -15.52 4.41 15.72
N HIS A 216 -15.45 3.13 15.35
CA HIS A 216 -16.04 2.02 16.10
C HIS A 216 -15.19 1.58 17.32
N LEU A 217 -13.99 2.13 17.50
CA LEU A 217 -13.05 1.73 18.55
C LEU A 217 -12.93 2.74 19.70
N THR A 218 -13.58 3.91 19.63
CA THR A 218 -13.47 4.95 20.69
C THR A 218 -13.84 4.43 22.08
N LYS A 219 -14.96 3.72 22.19
CA LYS A 219 -15.42 3.09 23.45
C LYS A 219 -14.48 2.00 23.91
N GLN A 220 -14.03 1.13 23.01
CA GLN A 220 -13.10 0.06 23.34
C GLN A 220 -11.78 0.62 23.88
N TRP A 221 -11.25 1.67 23.26
CA TRP A 221 -10.06 2.37 23.74
C TRP A 221 -10.27 2.98 25.13
N GLY A 222 -11.44 3.59 25.38
CA GLY A 222 -11.80 4.09 26.71
C GLY A 222 -11.81 2.98 27.77
N ASP A 223 -12.47 1.86 27.49
CA ASP A 223 -12.53 0.71 28.40
C ASP A 223 -11.14 0.13 28.67
N GLU A 224 -10.30 -0.01 27.64
CA GLU A 224 -8.91 -0.46 27.79
C GLU A 224 -8.06 0.53 28.60
N PHE A 225 -8.30 1.83 28.45
CA PHE A 225 -7.62 2.88 29.23
C PHE A 225 -7.96 2.76 30.71
N TYR A 226 -9.25 2.72 31.07
CA TYR A 226 -9.67 2.58 32.47
C TYR A 226 -9.30 1.23 33.07
N LYS A 227 -9.24 0.16 32.25
CA LYS A 227 -8.72 -1.14 32.69
C LYS A 227 -7.24 -1.07 33.06
N ALA A 228 -6.44 -0.31 32.30
CA ALA A 228 -5.01 -0.13 32.56
C ALA A 228 -4.74 0.87 33.68
N TYR A 229 -5.48 1.98 33.74
CA TYR A 229 -5.36 3.06 34.72
C TYR A 229 -6.75 3.48 35.24
N PRO A 230 -7.27 2.86 36.31
CA PRO A 230 -8.62 3.13 36.81
C PRO A 230 -8.87 4.57 37.28
N ASN A 231 -7.82 5.29 37.68
CA ASN A 231 -7.91 6.64 38.22
C ASN A 231 -7.59 7.74 37.18
N ALA A 232 -7.41 7.40 35.90
CA ALA A 232 -7.05 8.38 34.87
C ALA A 232 -8.25 9.29 34.51
N ASN A 233 -7.99 10.57 34.28
CA ASN A 233 -8.98 11.54 33.81
C ASN A 233 -9.01 11.58 32.27
N VAL A 234 -9.81 10.71 31.65
CA VAL A 234 -9.86 10.54 30.19
C VAL A 234 -11.19 11.01 29.62
N LEU A 235 -11.14 11.90 28.63
CA LEU A 235 -12.31 12.30 27.85
C LEU A 235 -12.47 11.35 26.66
N VAL A 236 -13.57 10.58 26.63
CA VAL A 236 -13.93 9.71 25.49
C VAL A 236 -15.06 10.35 24.71
N VAL A 237 -14.81 10.71 23.46
CA VAL A 237 -15.81 11.32 22.58
C VAL A 237 -16.52 10.23 21.79
N ASP A 238 -17.82 10.06 22.02
CA ASP A 238 -18.65 9.12 21.26
C ASP A 238 -18.87 9.63 19.82
N SER A 239 -18.95 8.72 18.87
CA SER A 239 -18.95 9.00 17.44
C SER A 239 -20.28 9.52 16.89
N LYS A 240 -21.15 10.08 17.74
CA LYS A 240 -22.44 10.62 17.29
C LYS A 240 -22.22 11.93 16.53
N ASP A 241 -23.07 12.17 15.54
CA ASP A 241 -23.04 13.38 14.70
C ASP A 241 -23.16 14.63 15.57
N THR A 242 -22.01 15.22 15.91
CA THR A 242 -21.93 16.47 16.65
C THR A 242 -22.19 17.62 15.69
N THR A 243 -23.24 18.38 15.97
CA THR A 243 -23.49 19.67 15.31
C THR A 243 -22.28 20.59 15.45
N GLU A 244 -22.17 21.60 14.59
CA GLU A 244 -21.05 22.56 14.64
C GLU A 244 -20.92 23.22 16.03
N LYS A 245 -22.05 23.56 16.66
CA LYS A 245 -22.09 24.13 18.02
C LYS A 245 -21.60 23.16 19.10
N GLU A 246 -22.05 21.92 19.07
CA GLU A 246 -21.62 20.89 20.04
C GLU A 246 -20.13 20.59 19.93
N ARG A 247 -19.60 20.66 18.70
CA ARG A 247 -18.18 20.50 18.43
C ARG A 247 -17.37 21.67 18.97
N GLU A 248 -17.82 22.90 18.80
CA GLU A 248 -17.18 24.06 19.42
C GLU A 248 -17.18 23.94 20.95
N LEU A 249 -18.28 23.47 21.55
CA LEU A 249 -18.33 23.20 23.00
C LEU A 249 -17.33 22.12 23.41
N LEU A 250 -17.24 21.02 22.66
CA LEU A 250 -16.27 19.96 22.89
C LEU A 250 -14.83 20.49 22.82
N PHE A 251 -14.52 21.30 21.81
CA PHE A 251 -13.19 21.88 21.62
C PHE A 251 -12.82 22.86 22.74
N ASN A 252 -13.76 23.71 23.17
CA ASN A 252 -13.60 24.55 24.35
C ASN A 252 -13.42 23.73 25.63
N GLN A 253 -14.15 22.62 25.78
CA GLN A 253 -14.02 21.72 26.91
C GLN A 253 -12.63 21.08 26.94
N ILE A 254 -12.11 20.64 25.80
CA ILE A 254 -10.76 20.10 25.68
C ILE A 254 -9.73 21.17 26.06
N ALA A 255 -9.86 22.40 25.56
CA ALA A 255 -8.91 23.48 25.83
C ALA A 255 -8.85 23.86 27.31
N ASN A 256 -10.01 24.04 27.95
CA ASN A 256 -10.13 24.59 29.31
C ASN A 256 -9.93 23.56 30.44
N ASN A 257 -10.02 22.26 30.15
CA ASN A 257 -9.86 21.22 31.16
C ASN A 257 -8.51 20.50 31.06
N ASN A 258 -8.03 20.00 32.19
CA ASN A 258 -6.79 19.22 32.28
C ASN A 258 -7.09 17.71 32.24
N TYR A 259 -7.25 17.19 31.03
CA TYR A 259 -7.38 15.75 30.79
C TYR A 259 -6.00 15.07 30.70
N ASP A 260 -5.91 13.82 31.14
CA ASP A 260 -4.74 12.96 30.93
C ASP A 260 -4.62 12.55 29.47
N ALA A 261 -5.76 12.17 28.88
CA ALA A 261 -5.88 11.90 27.47
C ALA A 261 -7.28 12.28 26.96
N VAL A 262 -7.35 12.60 25.67
CA VAL A 262 -8.60 12.84 24.94
C VAL A 262 -8.67 11.81 23.81
N ILE A 263 -9.69 10.96 23.80
CA ILE A 263 -9.90 9.93 22.78
C ILE A 263 -11.00 10.41 21.83
N ILE A 264 -10.65 10.54 20.55
CA ILE A 264 -11.55 10.99 19.49
C ILE A 264 -11.56 10.00 18.32
N ALA A 265 -12.66 10.00 17.56
CA ALA A 265 -12.71 9.29 16.30
C ALA A 265 -11.85 10.00 15.23
N HIS A 266 -11.37 9.26 14.25
CA HIS A 266 -10.65 9.80 13.10
C HIS A 266 -11.42 10.90 12.37
N THR A 267 -12.75 10.75 12.26
CA THR A 267 -13.61 11.78 11.65
C THR A 267 -13.55 13.10 12.42
N HIS A 268 -13.47 13.05 13.76
CA HIS A 268 -13.30 14.27 14.56
C HIS A 268 -11.91 14.88 14.41
N LEU A 269 -10.87 14.07 14.20
CA LEU A 269 -9.52 14.57 13.93
C LEU A 269 -9.48 15.39 12.62
N GLU A 270 -10.18 14.91 11.57
CA GLU A 270 -10.28 15.61 10.28
C GLU A 270 -11.04 16.94 10.37
N LEU A 271 -11.93 17.06 11.35
CA LEU A 271 -12.71 18.26 11.62
C LEU A 271 -11.99 19.24 12.55
N LEU A 272 -10.87 18.84 13.16
CA LEU A 272 -10.08 19.67 14.05
C LEU A 272 -9.28 20.70 13.25
N SER A 273 -9.47 21.97 13.60
CA SER A 273 -8.79 23.11 13.01
C SER A 273 -7.26 23.05 13.15
N ASN A 274 -6.55 23.45 12.10
CA ASN A 274 -5.08 23.52 12.07
C ASN A 274 -4.63 24.98 12.21
N PRO A 275 -3.43 25.24 12.77
CA PRO A 275 -2.97 26.60 12.96
C PRO A 275 -2.76 27.30 11.62
N ARG A 276 -3.29 28.53 11.49
CA ARG A 276 -3.26 29.28 10.22
C ARG A 276 -1.85 29.49 9.68
N GLY A 277 -0.88 29.80 10.54
CA GLY A 277 0.51 30.02 10.13
C GLY A 277 1.14 28.80 9.45
N ILE A 278 0.82 27.59 9.90
CA ILE A 278 1.31 26.33 9.31
C ILE A 278 0.71 26.10 7.93
N ILE A 279 -0.58 26.45 7.77
CA ILE A 279 -1.28 26.35 6.49
C ILE A 279 -0.65 27.32 5.48
N GLU A 280 -0.37 28.55 5.90
CA GLU A 280 0.25 29.59 5.07
C GLU A 280 1.69 29.25 4.68
N GLU A 281 2.50 28.73 5.62
CA GLU A 281 3.86 28.27 5.34
C GLU A 281 3.88 27.15 4.29
N LEU A 282 3.02 26.14 4.45
CA LEU A 282 2.95 25.03 3.50
C LEU A 282 2.46 25.48 2.12
N LYS A 283 1.51 26.42 2.08
CA LYS A 283 1.06 27.06 0.84
C LYS A 283 2.23 27.72 0.11
N GLU A 284 3.06 28.48 0.82
CA GLU A 284 4.22 29.16 0.23
C GLU A 284 5.28 28.16 -0.25
N GLU A 285 5.59 27.14 0.55
CA GLU A 285 6.50 26.05 0.15
C GLU A 285 6.05 25.38 -1.17
N GLU A 286 4.75 25.05 -1.30
CA GLU A 286 4.22 24.44 -2.52
C GLU A 286 4.26 25.38 -3.74
N LEU A 287 4.03 26.68 -3.53
CA LEU A 287 4.14 27.68 -4.61
C LEU A 287 5.58 27.81 -5.09
N VAL A 288 6.55 27.94 -4.17
CA VAL A 288 7.99 28.00 -4.49
C VAL A 288 8.45 26.71 -5.20
N ASN A 289 7.97 25.55 -4.75
CA ASN A 289 8.28 24.28 -5.41
C ASN A 289 7.70 24.20 -6.83
N ALA A 290 6.48 24.69 -7.03
CA ALA A 290 5.87 24.76 -8.36
C ALA A 290 6.62 25.72 -9.30
N GLU A 291 7.08 26.87 -8.79
CA GLU A 291 7.90 27.84 -9.52
C GLU A 291 9.23 27.23 -9.98
N LYS A 292 10.00 26.67 -9.05
CA LYS A 292 11.26 25.97 -9.37
C LYS A 292 11.05 24.80 -10.35
N ASN A 293 9.95 24.06 -10.23
CA ASN A 293 9.60 22.99 -11.16
C ASN A 293 9.31 23.53 -12.57
N PHE A 294 8.73 24.73 -12.70
CA PHE A 294 8.53 25.39 -13.98
C PHE A 294 9.84 25.91 -14.56
N GLU A 295 10.70 26.53 -13.75
CA GLU A 295 12.05 26.96 -14.16
C GLU A 295 12.87 25.79 -14.72
N ARG A 296 12.79 24.62 -14.07
CA ARG A 296 13.40 23.38 -14.58
C ARG A 296 12.86 23.00 -15.96
N GLN A 297 11.53 23.04 -16.15
CA GLN A 297 10.94 22.73 -17.45
C GLN A 297 11.38 23.73 -18.53
N GLU A 298 11.52 25.01 -18.20
CA GLU A 298 12.06 26.02 -19.11
C GLU A 298 13.51 25.77 -19.48
N LEU A 299 14.34 25.39 -18.50
CA LEU A 299 15.72 25.04 -18.73
C LEU A 299 15.83 23.81 -19.63
N ALA A 300 15.09 22.74 -19.34
CA ALA A 300 15.02 21.54 -20.18
C ALA A 300 14.59 21.88 -21.62
N TYR A 301 13.60 22.75 -21.78
CA TYR A 301 13.16 23.23 -23.08
C TYR A 301 14.19 24.07 -23.83
N LYS A 302 14.84 25.04 -23.16
CA LYS A 302 15.90 25.86 -23.77
C LYS A 302 17.04 24.98 -24.29
N ASN A 303 17.32 23.89 -23.59
CA ASN A 303 18.43 23.02 -23.90
C ASN A 303 18.10 21.98 -24.98
N ASN A 304 16.90 21.40 -24.98
CA ASN A 304 16.50 20.42 -26.00
C ASN A 304 15.06 20.62 -26.55
N PRO A 305 14.80 21.69 -27.32
CA PRO A 305 13.46 22.05 -27.80
C PRO A 305 12.79 21.01 -28.71
N ARG A 306 13.55 20.08 -29.28
CA ARG A 306 13.04 19.05 -30.20
C ARG A 306 12.39 17.88 -29.48
N GLU A 307 12.84 17.58 -28.27
CA GLU A 307 12.34 16.44 -27.48
C GLU A 307 11.51 16.86 -26.27
N THR A 308 11.77 18.05 -25.74
CA THR A 308 11.02 18.59 -24.61
C THR A 308 9.94 19.54 -25.12
N LYS A 309 8.74 19.41 -24.55
CA LYS A 309 7.63 20.31 -24.90
C LYS A 309 7.88 21.67 -24.28
N LYS A 310 7.57 22.74 -25.02
CA LYS A 310 7.56 24.10 -24.47
C LYS A 310 6.67 24.11 -23.22
N PRO A 311 7.18 24.57 -22.06
CA PRO A 311 6.40 24.65 -20.84
C PRO A 311 5.18 25.54 -21.08
N ASN A 312 4.03 25.11 -20.60
CA ASN A 312 2.79 25.82 -20.81
C ASN A 312 2.58 26.82 -19.67
N GLU A 313 2.90 28.09 -19.92
CA GLU A 313 2.71 29.20 -18.97
C GLU A 313 1.28 29.28 -18.43
N ARG A 314 0.27 29.01 -19.27
CA ARG A 314 -1.14 28.99 -18.83
C ARG A 314 -1.42 27.81 -17.90
N ALA A 315 -0.86 26.64 -18.17
CA ALA A 315 -1.00 25.48 -17.30
C ALA A 315 -0.29 25.69 -15.96
N PHE A 316 0.88 26.34 -15.98
CA PHE A 316 1.62 26.74 -14.79
C PHE A 316 0.83 27.74 -13.94
N LYS A 317 0.32 28.82 -14.55
CA LYS A 317 -0.55 29.78 -13.85
C LYS A 317 -1.79 29.12 -13.25
N ASN A 318 -2.45 28.25 -14.02
CA ASN A 318 -3.57 27.47 -13.51
C ASN A 318 -3.18 26.55 -12.35
N LYS A 319 -1.94 26.03 -12.31
CA LYS A 319 -1.42 25.22 -11.20
C LYS A 319 -1.25 26.07 -9.94
N LEU A 320 -0.64 27.25 -10.06
CA LEU A 320 -0.52 28.21 -8.95
C LEU A 320 -1.89 28.65 -8.42
N ASP A 321 -2.82 28.97 -9.32
CA ASP A 321 -4.18 29.37 -8.94
C ASP A 321 -4.94 28.23 -8.25
N LYS A 322 -4.71 26.97 -8.66
CA LYS A 322 -5.26 25.78 -7.97
C LYS A 322 -4.67 25.61 -6.57
N ILE A 323 -3.36 25.75 -6.40
CA ILE A 323 -2.70 25.68 -5.09
C ILE A 323 -3.28 26.77 -4.18
N ARG A 324 -3.36 28.02 -4.67
CA ARG A 324 -3.96 29.14 -3.92
C ARG A 324 -5.40 28.84 -3.53
N ALA A 325 -6.25 28.50 -4.48
CA ALA A 325 -7.66 28.20 -4.23
C ALA A 325 -7.84 27.03 -3.25
N GLN A 326 -6.97 26.02 -3.30
CA GLN A 326 -7.00 24.90 -2.38
C GLN A 326 -6.71 25.35 -0.94
N TYR A 327 -5.63 26.12 -0.73
CA TYR A 327 -5.26 26.63 0.59
C TYR A 327 -6.20 27.70 1.12
N ASP A 328 -6.72 28.57 0.27
CA ASP A 328 -7.73 29.56 0.63
C ASP A 328 -9.03 28.86 1.07
N ALA A 329 -9.47 27.82 0.35
CA ALA A 329 -10.62 27.02 0.76
C ALA A 329 -10.41 26.26 2.08
N ILE A 330 -9.17 25.88 2.41
CA ILE A 330 -8.85 25.28 3.71
C ILE A 330 -8.97 26.33 4.81
N LEU A 331 -8.40 27.52 4.60
CA LEU A 331 -8.45 28.64 5.54
C LEU A 331 -9.88 29.13 5.78
N GLU A 332 -10.71 29.21 4.73
CA GLU A 332 -12.14 29.56 4.83
C GLU A 332 -12.94 28.52 5.61
N LYS A 333 -12.58 27.24 5.49
CA LYS A 333 -13.23 26.12 6.20
C LYS A 333 -12.79 25.97 7.65
N GLN A 334 -11.78 26.72 8.12
CA GLN A 334 -11.42 26.80 9.54
C GLN A 334 -12.52 27.60 10.28
N GLY A 335 -13.70 26.99 10.42
CA GLY A 335 -14.90 27.61 11.00
C GLY A 335 -14.86 27.73 12.53
N SER A 336 -14.04 26.92 13.21
CA SER A 336 -13.91 27.00 14.67
C SER A 336 -12.93 28.09 15.09
N HIS A 337 -13.26 28.82 16.17
CA HIS A 337 -12.36 29.81 16.76
C HIS A 337 -11.13 29.19 17.45
N ILE A 338 -11.08 27.86 17.63
CA ILE A 338 -10.05 27.14 18.38
C ILE A 338 -9.34 26.10 17.50
N ASP A 339 -8.06 26.28 17.26
CA ASP A 339 -7.22 25.28 16.59
C ASP A 339 -6.50 24.34 17.58
N ILE A 340 -5.85 23.31 17.05
CA ILE A 340 -5.09 22.33 17.85
C ILE A 340 -4.04 22.95 18.77
N SER A 341 -3.45 24.10 18.40
CA SER A 341 -2.44 24.77 19.22
C SER A 341 -3.03 25.38 20.49
N GLN A 342 -4.27 25.86 20.41
CA GLN A 342 -4.99 26.48 21.52
C GLN A 342 -5.60 25.44 22.47
N MET A 343 -5.70 24.18 22.05
CA MET A 343 -6.19 23.08 22.90
C MET A 343 -5.15 22.58 23.92
N GLY A 344 -3.89 23.00 23.77
CA GLY A 344 -2.79 22.57 24.63
C GLY A 344 -2.38 21.12 24.39
N ILE A 345 -2.65 20.56 23.21
CA ILE A 345 -2.20 19.21 22.82
C ILE A 345 -0.70 19.26 22.52
N ASP A 346 0.07 18.43 23.22
CA ASP A 346 1.51 18.31 23.06
C ASP A 346 1.99 16.88 22.74
N ASN A 347 1.04 15.94 22.63
CA ASN A 347 1.28 14.59 22.15
C ASN A 347 0.09 14.11 21.30
N LEU A 348 0.36 13.67 20.06
CA LEU A 348 -0.64 13.10 19.17
C LEU A 348 -0.38 11.62 18.93
N ILE A 349 -1.33 10.78 19.33
CA ILE A 349 -1.34 9.34 19.05
C ILE A 349 -2.38 9.07 17.96
N VAL A 350 -1.98 8.40 16.88
CA VAL A 350 -2.89 7.99 15.79
C VAL A 350 -2.89 6.48 15.69
N ASP A 351 -4.03 5.86 16.02
CA ASP A 351 -4.26 4.44 15.82
C ASP A 351 -4.63 4.13 14.37
N GLU A 352 -4.28 2.95 13.88
CA GLU A 352 -4.42 2.58 12.47
C GLU A 352 -3.92 3.67 11.49
N ALA A 353 -2.72 4.22 11.78
CA ALA A 353 -2.13 5.33 11.04
C ALA A 353 -1.95 5.05 9.53
N HIS A 354 -1.96 3.78 9.12
CA HIS A 354 -1.97 3.36 7.72
C HIS A 354 -3.18 3.91 6.93
N LEU A 355 -4.25 4.37 7.59
CA LEU A 355 -5.37 5.05 6.92
C LEU A 355 -5.01 6.47 6.42
N PHE A 356 -3.90 7.05 6.88
CA PHE A 356 -3.44 8.41 6.54
C PHE A 356 -2.21 8.43 5.61
N LYS A 357 -1.85 7.30 5.02
CA LYS A 357 -0.63 7.13 4.21
C LYS A 357 -0.68 7.71 2.79
N ASN A 358 -1.85 8.13 2.31
CA ASN A 358 -2.05 8.66 0.96
C ASN A 358 -1.80 10.17 0.92
N LEU A 359 -0.59 10.62 1.24
CA LEU A 359 -0.21 12.03 1.14
C LEU A 359 0.09 12.38 -0.32
N ALA A 360 -0.16 13.63 -0.72
CA ALA A 360 0.17 14.10 -2.06
C ALA A 360 1.69 14.24 -2.22
N PHE A 361 2.19 13.86 -3.40
CA PHE A 361 3.60 14.00 -3.77
C PHE A 361 3.70 14.24 -5.27
N GLU A 362 4.69 15.03 -5.67
CA GLU A 362 5.02 15.25 -7.08
C GLU A 362 6.10 14.26 -7.51
N THR A 363 5.96 13.74 -8.72
CA THR A 363 6.97 12.88 -9.35
C THR A 363 7.02 13.13 -10.85
N SER A 364 8.23 13.09 -11.41
CA SER A 364 8.46 13.10 -12.85
C SER A 364 8.34 11.71 -13.50
N MET A 365 8.14 10.67 -12.67
CA MET A 365 7.96 9.29 -13.09
C MET A 365 6.54 9.07 -13.60
N GLU A 366 6.34 9.15 -14.92
CA GLU A 366 5.04 8.89 -15.55
C GLU A 366 4.83 7.39 -15.82
N LYS A 367 3.60 6.90 -15.59
CA LYS A 367 3.15 5.53 -15.97
C LYS A 367 3.89 4.38 -15.29
N ILE A 368 4.44 4.61 -14.10
CA ILE A 368 5.06 3.56 -13.30
C ILE A 368 4.01 2.93 -12.39
N ALA A 369 3.82 1.61 -12.53
CA ALA A 369 2.96 0.86 -11.63
C ALA A 369 3.65 0.68 -10.27
N GLY A 370 2.85 0.64 -9.20
CA GLY A 370 3.35 0.47 -7.83
C GLY A 370 3.57 1.76 -7.05
N LEU A 371 3.31 2.94 -7.63
CA LEU A 371 3.24 4.22 -6.91
C LEU A 371 1.82 4.48 -6.35
N SER A 372 1.73 5.14 -5.20
CA SER A 372 0.44 5.59 -4.65
C SER A 372 -0.17 6.74 -5.46
N ASN A 373 -1.46 7.04 -5.21
CA ASN A 373 -2.14 8.14 -5.88
C ASN A 373 -1.45 9.49 -5.59
N GLN A 374 -0.97 10.16 -6.65
CA GLN A 374 -0.24 11.44 -6.57
C GLN A 374 -1.07 12.59 -6.00
N GLN A 375 -2.39 12.57 -6.20
CA GLN A 375 -3.27 13.63 -5.70
C GLN A 375 -3.40 13.62 -4.16
N GLY A 376 -3.08 12.49 -3.51
CA GLY A 376 -3.25 12.29 -2.09
C GLY A 376 -4.72 12.36 -1.63
N SER A 377 -4.94 12.28 -0.32
CA SER A 377 -6.25 12.46 0.32
C SER A 377 -6.25 13.70 1.22
N ASN A 378 -7.42 14.34 1.34
CA ASN A 378 -7.59 15.48 2.24
C ASN A 378 -7.28 15.13 3.69
N ARG A 379 -7.66 13.92 4.11
CA ARG A 379 -7.38 13.36 5.43
C ARG A 379 -5.87 13.23 5.71
N ALA A 380 -5.09 12.74 4.75
CA ALA A 380 -3.64 12.66 4.89
C ALA A 380 -3.01 14.06 4.99
N ARG A 381 -3.45 14.98 4.13
CA ARG A 381 -2.98 16.38 4.16
C ARG A 381 -3.31 17.08 5.48
N ASP A 382 -4.49 16.83 6.04
CA ASP A 382 -4.89 17.35 7.34
C ASP A 382 -3.96 16.87 8.46
N LEU A 383 -3.69 15.56 8.53
CA LEU A 383 -2.71 15.01 9.49
C LEU A 383 -1.29 15.56 9.25
N TYR A 384 -0.93 15.84 8.00
CA TYR A 384 0.39 16.38 7.66
C TYR A 384 0.58 17.78 8.23
N LEU A 385 -0.44 18.64 8.14
CA LEU A 385 -0.43 19.96 8.77
C LEU A 385 -0.29 19.84 10.31
N LYS A 386 -1.01 18.92 10.95
CA LYS A 386 -0.92 18.68 12.40
C LYS A 386 0.47 18.20 12.83
N THR A 387 1.04 17.25 12.10
CA THR A 387 2.39 16.72 12.41
C THR A 387 3.47 17.77 12.19
N ARG A 388 3.38 18.61 11.15
CA ARG A 388 4.32 19.74 10.97
C ARG A 388 4.25 20.74 12.12
N TYR A 389 3.03 21.11 12.57
CA TYR A 389 2.85 21.93 13.76
C TYR A 389 3.56 21.33 14.99
N LEU A 390 3.37 20.02 15.22
CA LEU A 390 3.96 19.33 16.36
C LEU A 390 5.49 19.31 16.27
N HIS A 391 6.07 19.02 15.10
CA HIS A 391 7.52 19.07 14.89
C HIS A 391 8.13 20.45 15.16
N GLN A 392 7.54 21.51 14.60
CA GLN A 392 8.02 22.88 14.79
C GLN A 392 7.96 23.37 16.25
N ASN A 393 7.14 22.73 17.09
CA ASN A 393 6.97 23.07 18.49
C ASN A 393 7.57 22.02 19.44
N ASP A 394 8.46 21.16 18.93
CA ASP A 394 9.15 20.11 19.70
C ASP A 394 8.19 19.15 20.44
N LYS A 395 7.01 18.90 19.87
CA LYS A 395 5.95 18.06 20.44
C LYS A 395 6.07 16.61 20.01
N LYS A 396 5.34 15.73 20.70
CA LYS A 396 5.42 14.28 20.50
C LYS A 396 4.38 13.75 19.51
N ILE A 397 4.77 12.73 18.76
CA ILE A 397 3.93 12.04 17.77
C ILE A 397 4.12 10.53 17.93
N MET A 398 3.02 9.79 18.02
CA MET A 398 3.03 8.33 18.05
C MET A 398 2.06 7.75 17.03
N PHE A 399 2.56 6.96 16.09
CA PHE A 399 1.71 6.21 15.17
C PHE A 399 1.61 4.76 15.62
N LEU A 400 0.41 4.19 15.56
CA LEU A 400 0.18 2.77 15.83
C LEU A 400 -0.33 2.13 14.54
N THR A 401 0.33 1.06 14.11
CA THR A 401 -0.06 0.30 12.93
C THR A 401 0.52 -1.10 12.99
N GLY A 402 -0.16 -2.11 12.44
CA GLY A 402 0.44 -3.45 12.24
C GLY A 402 0.88 -3.69 10.79
N THR A 403 0.60 -2.71 9.94
CA THR A 403 0.76 -2.75 8.49
C THR A 403 1.18 -1.35 8.03
N PRO A 404 2.37 -0.86 8.42
CA PRO A 404 2.83 0.49 8.10
C PRO A 404 2.92 0.71 6.59
N ILE A 405 3.24 -0.36 5.86
CA ILE A 405 3.17 -0.42 4.41
C ILE A 405 2.06 -1.39 4.09
N ALA A 406 1.07 -0.91 3.37
CA ALA A 406 -0.14 -1.66 3.11
C ALA A 406 -0.43 -1.83 1.61
N ASN A 407 0.08 -0.94 0.74
CA ASN A 407 -0.16 -1.08 -0.71
C ASN A 407 1.00 -0.66 -1.61
N SER A 408 1.83 0.30 -1.21
CA SER A 408 2.92 0.84 -2.03
C SER A 408 4.12 1.27 -1.20
N LEU A 409 5.31 1.14 -1.77
CA LEU A 409 6.56 1.57 -1.14
C LEU A 409 6.62 3.10 -0.94
N SER A 410 5.89 3.88 -1.72
CA SER A 410 5.77 5.33 -1.50
C SER A 410 5.12 5.69 -0.17
N GLU A 411 4.43 4.74 0.48
CA GLU A 411 3.86 4.92 1.81
C GLU A 411 4.95 5.04 2.90
N MET A 412 6.13 4.42 2.70
CA MET A 412 7.27 4.61 3.59
C MET A 412 7.76 6.05 3.58
N TYR A 413 7.85 6.63 2.39
CA TYR A 413 8.22 8.04 2.22
C TYR A 413 7.23 8.95 2.94
N HIS A 414 5.92 8.67 2.84
CA HIS A 414 4.91 9.44 3.57
C HIS A 414 5.05 9.30 5.09
N LEU A 415 5.30 8.09 5.61
CA LEU A 415 5.57 7.89 7.05
C LEU A 415 6.81 8.68 7.51
N GLN A 416 7.87 8.71 6.71
CA GLN A 416 9.06 9.52 7.00
C GLN A 416 8.75 11.02 6.97
N ARG A 417 7.90 11.49 6.04
CA ARG A 417 7.43 12.88 6.04
C ARG A 417 6.61 13.24 7.27
N TYR A 418 5.83 12.30 7.81
CA TYR A 418 5.08 12.53 9.05
C TYR A 418 5.95 12.51 10.30
N LEU A 419 6.92 11.60 10.38
CA LEU A 419 7.62 11.28 11.63
C LEU A 419 9.07 11.78 11.70
N THR A 420 9.73 11.94 10.56
CA THR A 420 11.14 12.36 10.48
C THR A 420 11.40 13.30 9.30
N PRO A 421 10.67 14.43 9.16
CA PRO A 421 10.84 15.35 8.05
C PRO A 421 12.26 15.98 8.02
N ASP A 422 12.83 16.27 9.19
CA ASP A 422 14.18 16.88 9.28
C ASP A 422 15.27 15.94 8.76
N VAL A 423 15.15 14.63 9.04
CA VAL A 423 16.09 13.61 8.55
C VAL A 423 16.04 13.49 7.02
N LEU A 424 14.85 13.63 6.41
CA LEU A 424 14.73 13.66 4.95
C LEU A 424 15.43 14.91 4.39
N LYS A 425 15.28 16.06 5.05
CA LYS A 425 15.91 17.32 4.66
C LYS A 425 17.42 17.29 4.75
N GLU A 426 17.96 16.83 5.88
CA GLU A 426 19.42 16.68 6.10
C GLU A 426 20.09 15.78 5.05
N ARG A 427 19.36 14.78 4.55
CA ARG A 427 19.84 13.83 3.54
C ARG A 427 19.54 14.23 2.09
N GLY A 428 18.90 15.39 1.86
CA GLY A 428 18.51 15.83 0.52
C GLY A 428 17.42 14.97 -0.14
N LEU A 429 16.56 14.34 0.67
CA LEU A 429 15.50 13.43 0.26
C LEU A 429 14.09 14.03 0.45
N GLU A 430 13.98 15.36 0.44
CA GLU A 430 12.70 16.09 0.59
C GLU A 430 11.75 15.90 -0.60
N PHE A 431 12.29 15.49 -1.75
CA PHE A 431 11.51 15.21 -2.95
C PHE A 431 11.38 13.70 -3.14
N PHE A 432 10.18 13.26 -3.52
CA PHE A 432 9.91 11.85 -3.74
C PHE A 432 10.83 11.25 -4.80
N ASP A 433 11.16 11.98 -5.86
CA ASP A 433 12.03 11.47 -6.92
C ASP A 433 13.46 11.23 -6.42
N ASP A 434 13.99 12.06 -5.52
CA ASP A 434 15.31 11.86 -4.92
C ASP A 434 15.31 10.63 -4.00
N TRP A 435 14.28 10.53 -3.17
CA TRP A 435 14.05 9.35 -2.34
C TRP A 435 13.93 8.07 -3.16
N ALA A 436 13.14 8.10 -4.24
CA ALA A 436 12.87 6.96 -5.10
C ALA A 436 14.11 6.53 -5.89
N LYS A 437 14.96 7.46 -6.34
CA LYS A 437 16.24 7.15 -7.01
C LYS A 437 17.29 6.60 -6.07
N THR A 438 17.27 7.03 -4.80
CA THR A 438 18.23 6.58 -3.80
C THR A 438 17.95 5.14 -3.41
N TYR A 439 16.69 4.83 -3.11
CA TYR A 439 16.33 3.54 -2.53
C TYR A 439 15.69 2.56 -3.50
N GLY A 440 15.14 3.00 -4.62
CA GLY A 440 14.39 2.13 -5.53
C GLY A 440 14.84 2.15 -6.97
N GLU A 441 14.45 1.09 -7.67
CA GLU A 441 14.70 0.87 -9.08
C GLU A 441 13.40 0.52 -9.81
N VAL A 442 13.26 1.08 -11.01
CA VAL A 442 12.16 0.78 -11.91
C VAL A 442 12.57 -0.41 -12.78
N VAL A 443 11.87 -1.53 -12.60
CA VAL A 443 12.11 -2.77 -13.36
C VAL A 443 10.94 -3.03 -14.32
N ASN A 444 11.24 -3.69 -15.43
CA ASN A 444 10.22 -4.19 -16.34
C ASN A 444 9.79 -5.57 -15.86
N ASP A 445 8.51 -5.75 -15.52
CA ASP A 445 7.97 -7.03 -15.11
C ASP A 445 6.82 -7.47 -16.04
N PHE A 446 6.62 -8.77 -16.16
CA PHE A 446 5.53 -9.34 -16.95
C PHE A 446 4.30 -9.52 -16.08
N GLU A 447 3.19 -8.90 -16.47
CA GLU A 447 1.91 -9.04 -15.78
C GLU A 447 0.91 -9.76 -16.65
N LEU A 448 0.10 -10.61 -16.02
CA LEU A 448 -1.10 -11.12 -16.64
C LEU A 448 -2.02 -9.94 -17.00
N ASP A 449 -2.48 -9.97 -18.24
CA ASP A 449 -3.50 -9.05 -18.71
C ASP A 449 -4.86 -9.39 -18.07
N THR A 450 -5.88 -8.62 -18.43
CA THR A 450 -7.23 -8.75 -17.88
C THR A 450 -7.91 -10.08 -18.21
N SER A 451 -7.40 -10.81 -19.20
CA SER A 451 -7.86 -12.15 -19.56
C SER A 451 -7.30 -13.25 -18.65
N ALA A 452 -6.25 -12.94 -17.89
CA ALA A 452 -5.41 -13.90 -17.16
C ALA A 452 -4.82 -15.02 -18.04
N GLN A 453 -4.73 -14.80 -19.36
CA GLN A 453 -4.21 -15.76 -20.33
C GLN A 453 -2.98 -15.24 -21.08
N SER A 454 -2.82 -13.92 -21.21
CA SER A 454 -1.68 -13.30 -21.91
C SER A 454 -0.87 -12.40 -20.98
N TYR A 455 0.41 -12.17 -21.31
CA TYR A 455 1.30 -11.31 -20.54
C TYR A 455 1.52 -9.96 -21.23
N LYS A 456 1.58 -8.89 -20.42
CA LYS A 456 1.96 -7.54 -20.82
C LYS A 456 3.14 -7.07 -20.00
N MET A 457 4.11 -6.46 -20.67
CA MET A 457 5.26 -5.84 -20.00
C MET A 457 4.84 -4.52 -19.36
N VAL A 458 5.15 -4.35 -18.08
CA VAL A 458 4.80 -3.15 -17.30
C VAL A 458 6.02 -2.68 -16.50
N ASN A 459 6.25 -1.37 -16.49
CA ASN A 459 7.27 -0.74 -15.65
C ASN A 459 6.77 -0.67 -14.20
N ARG A 460 7.54 -1.21 -13.26
CA ARG A 460 7.21 -1.26 -11.84
C ARG A 460 8.31 -0.67 -10.97
N PHE A 461 7.92 0.10 -9.99
CA PHE A 461 8.78 0.48 -8.87
C PHE A 461 8.73 -0.64 -7.83
N SER A 462 9.65 -1.60 -7.90
CA SER A 462 9.56 -2.82 -7.08
C SER A 462 10.88 -3.35 -6.52
N LYS A 463 12.05 -2.93 -7.03
CA LYS A 463 13.36 -3.38 -6.54
C LYS A 463 14.01 -2.29 -5.71
N PHE A 464 14.70 -2.68 -4.64
CA PHE A 464 15.51 -1.79 -3.81
C PHE A 464 16.99 -1.96 -4.11
N SER A 465 17.71 -0.84 -4.19
CA SER A 465 19.17 -0.77 -4.34
C SER A 465 19.89 -0.68 -2.99
N ASP A 466 19.31 0.05 -2.03
CA ASP A 466 19.84 0.21 -0.67
C ASP A 466 18.74 -0.07 0.37
N VAL A 467 18.37 -1.34 0.52
CA VAL A 467 17.35 -1.74 1.50
C VAL A 467 17.83 -1.49 2.93
N GLN A 468 19.13 -1.68 3.19
CA GLN A 468 19.68 -1.59 4.55
C GLN A 468 19.68 -0.15 5.06
N GLY A 469 20.11 0.81 4.24
CA GLY A 469 20.05 2.24 4.57
C GLY A 469 18.60 2.68 4.84
N LEU A 470 17.67 2.26 3.98
CA LEU A 470 16.24 2.55 4.17
C LEU A 470 15.67 1.89 5.43
N SER A 471 16.00 0.61 5.68
CA SER A 471 15.56 -0.14 6.86
C SER A 471 16.08 0.50 8.15
N THR A 472 17.34 0.96 8.15
CA THR A 472 17.95 1.66 9.29
C THR A 472 17.24 2.99 9.53
N MET A 473 17.01 3.79 8.48
CA MET A 473 16.30 5.07 8.58
C MET A 473 14.85 4.87 9.09
N TYR A 474 14.18 3.81 8.65
CA TYR A 474 12.84 3.49 9.12
C TYR A 474 12.83 3.02 10.58
N ARG A 475 13.71 2.07 10.95
CA ARG A 475 13.83 1.53 12.32
C ARG A 475 14.26 2.59 13.32
N ALA A 476 14.88 3.68 12.87
CA ALA A 476 15.22 4.84 13.71
C ALA A 476 14.00 5.41 14.45
N PHE A 477 12.84 5.47 13.78
CA PHE A 477 11.58 5.93 14.39
C PHE A 477 10.56 4.81 14.60
N ALA A 478 10.65 3.68 13.88
CA ALA A 478 9.72 2.58 13.99
C ALA A 478 10.21 1.46 14.92
N ASP A 479 9.36 1.06 15.86
CA ASP A 479 9.53 -0.12 16.70
C ASP A 479 8.77 -1.28 16.07
N ILE A 480 9.52 -2.24 15.51
CA ILE A 480 8.96 -3.33 14.73
C ILE A 480 8.92 -4.59 15.60
N VAL A 481 7.72 -5.11 15.84
CA VAL A 481 7.51 -6.36 16.60
C VAL A 481 6.62 -7.30 15.80
N SER A 482 7.21 -8.41 15.34
CA SER A 482 6.48 -9.48 14.65
C SER A 482 6.04 -10.59 15.61
N ASN A 483 5.07 -11.41 15.20
CA ASN A 483 4.69 -12.60 15.94
C ASN A 483 5.88 -13.55 16.11
N ASP A 484 6.76 -13.68 15.11
CA ASP A 484 7.97 -14.50 15.22
C ASP A 484 8.89 -14.03 16.35
N ASP A 485 9.00 -12.71 16.55
CA ASP A 485 9.83 -12.15 17.62
C ASP A 485 9.23 -12.44 19.00
N ILE A 486 7.90 -12.43 19.12
CA ILE A 486 7.22 -12.80 20.37
C ILE A 486 7.30 -14.31 20.60
N LEU A 487 7.15 -15.13 19.55
CA LEU A 487 7.18 -16.60 19.61
C LEU A 487 8.53 -17.14 20.09
N LYS A 488 9.65 -16.44 19.81
CA LYS A 488 10.98 -16.77 20.38
C LYS A 488 10.99 -16.82 21.90
N HIS A 489 10.19 -15.99 22.56
CA HIS A 489 10.10 -15.92 24.01
C HIS A 489 8.85 -16.60 24.57
N ASN A 490 7.82 -16.78 23.75
CA ASN A 490 6.57 -17.42 24.12
C ASN A 490 6.06 -18.30 22.96
N PRO A 491 6.49 -19.57 22.87
CA PRO A 491 6.20 -20.46 21.73
C PRO A 491 4.71 -20.72 21.47
N HIS A 492 3.86 -20.54 22.48
CA HIS A 492 2.41 -20.78 22.38
C HIS A 492 1.60 -19.48 22.32
N PHE A 493 2.23 -18.35 21.98
CA PHE A 493 1.60 -17.04 22.00
C PHE A 493 0.36 -16.92 21.08
N VAL A 494 0.43 -17.49 19.88
CA VAL A 494 -0.65 -17.51 18.90
C VAL A 494 -0.80 -18.91 18.28
N PRO A 495 -1.99 -19.27 17.78
CA PRO A 495 -2.17 -20.51 17.04
C PRO A 495 -1.27 -20.58 15.80
N LYS A 496 -0.74 -21.77 15.50
CA LYS A 496 -0.06 -22.02 14.22
C LYS A 496 -1.07 -22.14 13.10
N VAL A 497 -0.64 -21.88 11.87
CA VAL A 497 -1.44 -22.19 10.68
C VAL A 497 -1.34 -23.69 10.41
N TYR A 498 -2.48 -24.34 10.17
CA TYR A 498 -2.51 -25.76 9.85
C TYR A 498 -1.67 -26.05 8.59
N GLY A 499 -0.68 -26.93 8.71
CA GLY A 499 0.23 -27.27 7.60
C GLY A 499 1.22 -26.16 7.22
N ASP A 500 1.44 -25.19 8.12
CA ASP A 500 2.36 -24.04 7.98
C ASP A 500 2.08 -23.09 6.81
N LYS A 501 0.98 -23.30 6.07
CA LYS A 501 0.55 -22.45 4.96
C LYS A 501 -0.97 -22.48 4.73
N PRO A 502 -1.55 -21.44 4.07
CA PRO A 502 -2.94 -21.46 3.66
C PRO A 502 -3.26 -22.63 2.72
N ILE A 503 -4.48 -23.12 2.80
CA ILE A 503 -5.05 -24.16 1.95
C ILE A 503 -5.69 -23.49 0.73
N ASN A 504 -5.09 -23.68 -0.43
CA ASN A 504 -5.65 -23.20 -1.69
C ASN A 504 -6.76 -24.14 -2.18
N VAL A 505 -7.91 -23.56 -2.54
CA VAL A 505 -9.07 -24.28 -3.08
C VAL A 505 -9.41 -23.66 -4.42
N VAL A 506 -8.98 -24.32 -5.48
CA VAL A 506 -9.16 -23.84 -6.85
C VAL A 506 -10.29 -24.61 -7.52
N VAL A 507 -11.30 -23.89 -8.04
CA VAL A 507 -12.42 -24.47 -8.79
C VAL A 507 -12.22 -24.26 -10.29
N LYS A 508 -12.73 -25.19 -11.09
CA LYS A 508 -12.66 -25.08 -12.54
C LYS A 508 -13.56 -23.96 -13.05
N ARG A 509 -13.18 -23.37 -14.17
CA ARG A 509 -14.01 -22.44 -14.93
C ARG A 509 -15.02 -23.21 -15.79
N SER A 510 -16.29 -22.77 -15.79
CA SER A 510 -17.31 -23.27 -16.71
C SER A 510 -17.16 -22.70 -18.13
N GLU A 511 -17.75 -23.36 -19.12
CA GLU A 511 -17.71 -22.90 -20.51
C GLU A 511 -18.41 -21.55 -20.70
N GLU A 512 -19.53 -21.30 -20.01
CA GLU A 512 -20.23 -20.01 -20.04
C GLU A 512 -19.34 -18.86 -19.53
N VAL A 513 -18.61 -19.11 -18.43
CA VAL A 513 -17.64 -18.15 -17.89
C VAL A 513 -16.48 -17.92 -18.86
N ALA A 514 -16.00 -18.99 -19.53
CA ALA A 514 -14.95 -18.87 -20.53
C ALA A 514 -15.38 -17.98 -21.70
N GLN A 515 -16.60 -18.16 -22.21
CA GLN A 515 -17.16 -17.34 -23.29
C GLN A 515 -17.38 -15.88 -22.87
N PHE A 516 -17.85 -15.64 -21.64
CA PHE A 516 -18.05 -14.27 -21.16
C PHE A 516 -16.73 -13.51 -20.95
N ILE A 517 -15.70 -14.17 -20.41
CA ILE A 517 -14.36 -13.57 -20.28
C ILE A 517 -13.76 -13.32 -21.65
N GLY A 518 -13.76 -14.34 -22.49
CA GLY A 518 -13.32 -14.30 -23.87
C GLY A 518 -12.49 -15.52 -24.25
N VAL A 519 -12.83 -16.11 -25.39
CA VAL A 519 -12.13 -17.22 -26.03
C VAL A 519 -11.47 -16.70 -27.30
N ALA A 520 -10.19 -17.01 -27.48
CA ALA A 520 -9.45 -16.64 -28.68
C ALA A 520 -9.99 -17.40 -29.90
N LEU A 521 -10.29 -16.66 -30.96
CA LEU A 521 -10.68 -17.17 -32.27
C LEU A 521 -9.44 -17.36 -33.15
N GLU A 522 -9.55 -18.18 -34.19
CA GLU A 522 -8.44 -18.50 -35.11
C GLU A 522 -7.80 -17.27 -35.77
N ASN A 523 -8.52 -16.14 -35.84
CA ASN A 523 -8.05 -14.87 -36.40
C ASN A 523 -7.29 -13.98 -35.38
N GLY A 524 -7.02 -14.47 -34.17
CA GLY A 524 -6.36 -13.73 -33.09
C GLY A 524 -7.25 -12.72 -32.38
N LYS A 525 -8.55 -12.64 -32.71
CA LYS A 525 -9.54 -11.82 -31.99
C LYS A 525 -10.27 -12.67 -30.94
N TYR A 526 -11.00 -12.01 -30.05
CA TYR A 526 -11.85 -12.66 -29.06
C TYR A 526 -13.31 -12.65 -29.51
N ASN A 527 -14.13 -13.55 -28.97
CA ASN A 527 -15.56 -13.54 -29.27
C ASN A 527 -16.20 -12.20 -28.91
N GLU A 528 -17.08 -11.72 -29.78
CA GLU A 528 -17.70 -10.40 -29.69
C GLU A 528 -18.54 -10.27 -28.40
N GLY A 529 -18.42 -9.13 -27.72
CA GLY A 529 -19.14 -8.85 -26.47
C GLY A 529 -18.48 -9.43 -25.21
N SER A 530 -17.43 -10.26 -25.36
CA SER A 530 -16.62 -10.71 -24.23
C SER A 530 -15.95 -9.54 -23.51
N ILE A 531 -15.54 -9.77 -22.25
CA ILE A 531 -14.78 -8.77 -21.48
C ILE A 531 -13.53 -8.31 -22.25
N ILE A 532 -12.80 -9.24 -22.86
CA ILE A 532 -11.57 -8.90 -23.58
C ILE A 532 -11.85 -8.05 -24.82
N ASP A 533 -12.88 -8.41 -25.61
CA ASP A 533 -13.32 -7.61 -26.76
C ASP A 533 -13.76 -6.20 -26.35
N ARG A 534 -14.55 -6.09 -25.27
CA ARG A 534 -14.95 -4.78 -24.71
C ARG A 534 -13.75 -3.95 -24.28
N MET A 535 -12.75 -4.56 -23.63
CA MET A 535 -11.55 -3.85 -23.19
C MET A 535 -10.70 -3.37 -24.36
N GLN A 536 -10.50 -4.19 -25.38
CA GLN A 536 -9.78 -3.80 -26.60
C GLN A 536 -10.46 -2.63 -27.31
N LYS A 537 -11.81 -2.61 -27.35
CA LYS A 537 -12.58 -1.50 -27.92
C LYS A 537 -12.46 -0.19 -27.11
N CYS A 538 -12.15 -0.29 -25.82
CA CYS A 538 -11.96 0.84 -24.90
C CYS A 538 -10.53 1.42 -24.92
N GLU A 539 -9.52 0.67 -25.38
CA GLU A 539 -8.13 1.15 -25.38
C GLU A 539 -7.98 2.44 -26.22
N GLY A 540 -7.34 3.45 -25.63
CA GLY A 540 -7.06 4.73 -26.29
C GLY A 540 -8.25 5.68 -26.43
N LYS A 541 -9.45 5.33 -25.94
CA LYS A 541 -10.65 6.17 -26.02
C LYS A 541 -11.02 6.75 -24.65
N LYS A 542 -11.52 8.00 -24.64
CA LYS A 542 -12.24 8.55 -23.48
C LYS A 542 -13.67 8.02 -23.50
N SER A 543 -13.99 7.12 -22.58
CA SER A 543 -15.35 6.60 -22.43
C SER A 543 -16.33 7.72 -22.03
N GLN A 544 -17.51 7.72 -22.64
CA GLN A 544 -18.62 8.59 -22.23
C GLN A 544 -19.40 7.93 -21.07
N LYS A 545 -20.12 8.74 -20.27
CA LYS A 545 -20.94 8.24 -19.16
C LYS A 545 -21.96 7.22 -19.70
N GLY A 546 -21.94 5.99 -19.18
CA GLY A 546 -22.81 4.89 -19.59
C GLY A 546 -22.24 3.94 -20.65
N GLN A 547 -21.03 4.19 -21.17
CA GLN A 547 -20.31 3.23 -22.03
C GLN A 547 -19.32 2.38 -21.23
N ASP A 548 -18.96 1.24 -21.79
CA ASP A 548 -17.87 0.42 -21.27
C ASP A 548 -16.58 1.25 -21.14
N ASN A 549 -15.87 0.97 -20.05
CA ASN A 549 -14.54 1.47 -19.81
C ASN A 549 -13.69 0.36 -19.17
N ILE A 550 -12.39 0.57 -19.08
CA ILE A 550 -11.44 -0.44 -18.56
C ILE A 550 -11.79 -0.84 -17.10
N LEU A 551 -12.30 0.09 -16.28
CA LEU A 551 -12.68 -0.18 -14.90
C LEU A 551 -13.98 -1.00 -14.81
N SER A 552 -14.97 -0.72 -15.65
CA SER A 552 -16.22 -1.50 -15.70
C SER A 552 -15.95 -2.94 -16.15
N CYS A 553 -15.14 -3.12 -17.20
CA CYS A 553 -14.76 -4.45 -17.67
C CYS A 553 -13.94 -5.22 -16.64
N THR A 554 -13.03 -4.54 -15.92
CA THR A 554 -12.27 -5.14 -14.82
C THR A 554 -13.19 -5.56 -13.67
N THR A 555 -14.22 -4.77 -13.38
CA THR A 555 -15.22 -5.09 -12.36
C THR A 555 -16.03 -6.32 -12.75
N ASP A 556 -16.48 -6.41 -14.00
CA ASP A 556 -17.19 -7.58 -14.51
C ASP A 556 -16.32 -8.83 -14.42
N ALA A 557 -15.03 -8.73 -14.78
CA ALA A 557 -14.08 -9.84 -14.69
C ALA A 557 -13.95 -10.39 -13.26
N ARG A 558 -13.95 -9.49 -12.25
CA ARG A 558 -13.92 -9.86 -10.83
C ARG A 558 -15.22 -10.49 -10.36
N LYS A 559 -16.37 -9.94 -10.76
CA LYS A 559 -17.69 -10.50 -10.42
C LYS A 559 -17.84 -11.92 -10.97
N VAL A 560 -17.46 -12.14 -12.22
CA VAL A 560 -17.50 -13.45 -12.88
C VAL A 560 -16.54 -14.44 -12.23
N ALA A 561 -15.34 -13.98 -11.84
CA ALA A 561 -14.38 -14.82 -11.12
C ALA A 561 -14.93 -15.28 -9.76
N LEU A 562 -15.73 -14.44 -9.08
CA LEU A 562 -16.43 -14.80 -7.85
C LEU A 562 -17.61 -15.75 -8.10
N ASP A 563 -18.61 -15.28 -8.85
CA ASP A 563 -19.80 -16.04 -9.23
C ASP A 563 -20.49 -15.39 -10.44
N TYR A 564 -20.72 -16.17 -11.50
CA TYR A 564 -21.32 -15.64 -12.73
C TYR A 564 -22.73 -15.08 -12.52
N ARG A 565 -23.44 -15.52 -11.47
CA ARG A 565 -24.77 -15.01 -11.11
C ARG A 565 -24.78 -13.55 -10.66
N LEU A 566 -23.62 -12.97 -10.35
CA LEU A 566 -23.47 -11.53 -10.10
C LEU A 566 -23.61 -10.69 -11.38
N ILE A 567 -23.41 -11.30 -12.55
CA ILE A 567 -23.65 -10.71 -13.86
C ILE A 567 -25.03 -11.12 -14.40
N ASP A 568 -25.28 -12.42 -14.48
CA ASP A 568 -26.57 -12.97 -14.91
C ASP A 568 -27.20 -13.79 -13.77
N PRO A 569 -28.15 -13.22 -13.00
CA PRO A 569 -28.80 -13.93 -11.89
C PRO A 569 -29.46 -15.25 -12.26
N ASN A 570 -29.75 -15.50 -13.55
CA ASN A 570 -30.37 -16.73 -14.04
C ASN A 570 -29.35 -17.79 -14.50
N ALA A 571 -28.06 -17.48 -14.48
CA ALA A 571 -27.01 -18.41 -14.88
C ALA A 571 -27.03 -19.68 -14.02
N LYS A 572 -26.85 -20.84 -14.67
CA LYS A 572 -26.78 -22.13 -13.99
C LYS A 572 -25.34 -22.44 -13.63
N VAL A 573 -25.01 -22.29 -12.35
CA VAL A 573 -23.67 -22.61 -11.83
C VAL A 573 -23.71 -24.00 -11.20
N GLU A 574 -23.07 -24.97 -11.83
CA GLU A 574 -22.93 -26.31 -11.28
C GLU A 574 -21.99 -26.32 -10.07
N LYS A 575 -22.19 -27.29 -9.16
CA LYS A 575 -21.45 -27.40 -7.90
C LYS A 575 -19.93 -27.47 -8.09
N GLU A 576 -19.46 -28.08 -9.17
CA GLU A 576 -18.03 -28.23 -9.47
C GLU A 576 -17.35 -26.93 -9.94
N PHE A 577 -18.14 -25.94 -10.38
CA PHE A 577 -17.67 -24.62 -10.83
C PHE A 577 -17.97 -23.51 -9.83
N SER A 578 -18.55 -23.84 -8.67
CA SER A 578 -19.02 -22.86 -7.68
C SER A 578 -18.04 -22.71 -6.51
N LYS A 579 -17.45 -21.52 -6.37
CA LYS A 579 -16.67 -21.16 -5.18
C LYS A 579 -17.52 -21.11 -3.91
N SER A 580 -18.76 -20.61 -3.99
CA SER A 580 -19.68 -20.56 -2.84
C SER A 580 -19.99 -21.97 -2.31
N TYR A 581 -20.19 -22.95 -3.20
CA TYR A 581 -20.39 -24.34 -2.83
C TYR A 581 -19.11 -24.97 -2.25
N ALA A 582 -17.96 -24.76 -2.88
CA ALA A 582 -16.67 -25.24 -2.37
C ALA A 582 -16.38 -24.70 -0.96
N MET A 583 -16.68 -23.41 -0.72
CA MET A 583 -16.58 -22.80 0.59
C MET A 583 -17.54 -23.42 1.60
N ALA A 584 -18.81 -23.59 1.24
CA ALA A 584 -19.79 -24.22 2.12
C ALA A 584 -19.40 -25.65 2.49
N LYS A 585 -18.85 -26.42 1.55
CA LYS A 585 -18.35 -27.78 1.78
C LYS A 585 -17.22 -27.81 2.82
N ASN A 586 -16.21 -26.97 2.66
CA ASN A 586 -15.09 -26.91 3.61
C ASN A 586 -15.53 -26.40 5.00
N ILE A 587 -16.44 -25.42 5.05
CA ILE A 587 -17.05 -24.97 6.30
C ILE A 587 -17.78 -26.13 6.99
N TYR A 588 -18.55 -26.92 6.23
CA TYR A 588 -19.29 -28.05 6.76
C TYR A 588 -18.36 -29.17 7.28
N GLU A 589 -17.29 -29.49 6.55
CA GLU A 589 -16.29 -30.46 7.01
C GLU A 589 -15.65 -30.04 8.34
N ASN A 590 -15.22 -28.78 8.47
CA ASN A 590 -14.69 -28.23 9.72
C ASN A 590 -15.75 -28.17 10.83
N TYR A 591 -17.02 -27.92 10.48
CA TYR A 591 -18.13 -27.93 11.43
C TYR A 591 -18.32 -29.30 12.07
N LEU A 592 -18.28 -30.37 11.25
CA LEU A 592 -18.35 -31.75 11.73
C LEU A 592 -17.14 -32.11 12.60
N GLU A 593 -15.93 -31.81 12.13
CA GLU A 593 -14.68 -32.07 12.85
C GLU A 593 -14.65 -31.40 14.23
N THR A 594 -15.17 -30.18 14.33
CA THR A 594 -15.11 -29.35 15.54
C THR A 594 -16.44 -29.24 16.26
N HIS A 595 -17.39 -30.14 15.98
CA HIS A 595 -18.73 -30.11 16.56
C HIS A 595 -18.68 -30.23 18.09
N ALA A 596 -17.85 -31.15 18.61
CA ALA A 596 -17.70 -31.40 20.05
C ALA A 596 -17.16 -30.19 20.83
N THR A 597 -16.23 -29.43 20.23
CA THR A 597 -15.59 -28.26 20.84
C THR A 597 -16.31 -26.95 20.54
N LYS A 598 -17.40 -27.02 19.78
CA LYS A 598 -18.12 -25.86 19.24
C LYS A 598 -17.23 -24.87 18.48
N GLY A 599 -16.29 -25.36 17.65
CA GLY A 599 -15.41 -24.53 16.81
C GLY A 599 -16.14 -23.58 15.85
N THR A 600 -15.75 -22.32 15.81
CA THR A 600 -16.39 -21.26 15.00
C THR A 600 -15.56 -20.93 13.77
N GLN A 601 -16.18 -20.35 12.75
CA GLN A 601 -15.54 -20.09 11.46
C GLN A 601 -15.90 -18.70 10.93
N LEU A 602 -14.92 -18.05 10.28
CA LEU A 602 -15.12 -16.78 9.60
C LEU A 602 -15.10 -16.95 8.09
N GLY A 603 -16.06 -16.34 7.40
CA GLY A 603 -16.12 -16.28 5.94
C GLY A 603 -16.05 -14.84 5.44
N PHE A 604 -15.02 -14.53 4.67
CA PHE A 604 -14.81 -13.22 4.07
C PHE A 604 -15.30 -13.23 2.62
N ILE A 605 -16.24 -12.32 2.32
CA ILE A 605 -16.83 -12.13 0.99
C ILE A 605 -16.84 -10.62 0.69
N GLY A 606 -15.91 -10.15 -0.13
CA GLY A 606 -15.71 -8.73 -0.44
C GLY A 606 -16.60 -8.20 -1.55
N LEU A 607 -16.71 -8.94 -2.65
CA LEU A 607 -17.40 -8.52 -3.88
C LEU A 607 -18.93 -8.70 -3.90
N SER A 608 -19.55 -9.00 -2.76
CA SER A 608 -21.00 -9.17 -2.63
C SER A 608 -21.51 -8.53 -1.33
N THR A 609 -22.80 -8.21 -1.26
CA THR A 609 -23.45 -7.69 -0.05
C THR A 609 -24.77 -8.43 0.18
N PRO A 610 -25.08 -8.86 1.41
CA PRO A 610 -26.32 -9.58 1.69
C PRO A 610 -27.52 -8.67 1.47
N LYS A 611 -28.55 -9.18 0.78
CA LYS A 611 -29.81 -8.44 0.54
C LYS A 611 -30.84 -8.64 1.64
N THR A 612 -30.77 -9.77 2.32
CA THR A 612 -31.71 -10.14 3.37
C THR A 612 -30.94 -10.49 4.64
N HIS A 613 -31.60 -10.30 5.78
CA HIS A 613 -31.07 -10.69 7.08
C HIS A 613 -30.87 -12.20 7.12
N SER A 614 -29.77 -12.71 7.70
CA SER A 614 -29.40 -14.15 7.65
C SER A 614 -30.56 -15.09 8.03
N GLN A 615 -31.28 -14.74 9.09
CA GLN A 615 -32.43 -15.51 9.61
C GLN A 615 -33.72 -15.42 8.77
N LYS A 616 -33.75 -14.57 7.74
CA LYS A 616 -34.89 -14.39 6.82
C LYS A 616 -34.59 -14.89 5.40
N VAL A 617 -33.41 -15.46 5.18
CA VAL A 617 -33.03 -16.04 3.88
C VAL A 617 -33.93 -17.25 3.60
N SER A 618 -34.61 -17.25 2.46
CA SER A 618 -35.38 -18.41 1.99
C SER A 618 -34.44 -19.56 1.58
N LEU A 619 -34.79 -20.78 2.00
CA LEU A 619 -34.01 -22.00 1.80
C LEU A 619 -34.34 -22.73 0.48
N GLU A 620 -35.46 -22.38 -0.14
CA GLU A 620 -35.84 -22.88 -1.47
C GLU A 620 -35.03 -22.14 -2.55
N ALA A 621 -34.68 -22.84 -3.64
CA ALA A 621 -34.08 -22.20 -4.81
C ALA A 621 -35.03 -21.09 -5.30
N PRO A 622 -34.54 -19.98 -5.88
CA PRO A 622 -35.41 -18.92 -6.35
C PRO A 622 -36.36 -19.47 -7.42
N ASP A 623 -37.60 -19.77 -7.03
CA ASP A 623 -38.70 -19.93 -7.97
C ASP A 623 -39.01 -18.53 -8.51
N ASN A 624 -38.88 -18.43 -9.83
CA ASN A 624 -39.19 -17.23 -10.61
C ASN A 624 -40.69 -16.91 -10.50
N ALA A 625 -41.08 -16.13 -9.50
CA ALA A 625 -42.25 -15.23 -9.52
C ALA A 625 -42.53 -14.68 -8.11
N HIS A 626 -41.75 -13.72 -7.63
CA HIS A 626 -42.32 -12.70 -6.76
C HIS A 626 -41.68 -11.36 -7.11
N GLU A 627 -42.52 -10.47 -7.65
CA GLU A 627 -42.28 -9.03 -7.68
C GLU A 627 -41.97 -8.58 -6.25
N LEU A 628 -40.68 -8.46 -5.92
CA LEU A 628 -40.27 -7.49 -4.93
C LEU A 628 -40.22 -6.16 -5.66
N GLU A 629 -41.14 -5.29 -5.28
CA GLU A 629 -41.29 -3.92 -5.74
C GLU A 629 -39.91 -3.30 -6.00
N ASN A 630 -39.76 -2.69 -7.18
CA ASN A 630 -38.72 -1.71 -7.40
C ASN A 630 -38.78 -0.74 -6.21
N LYS A 631 -37.81 -0.79 -5.29
CA LYS A 631 -37.57 0.34 -4.40
C LYS A 631 -37.36 1.53 -5.32
N ASN A 632 -38.33 2.43 -5.33
CA ASN A 632 -38.25 3.63 -6.14
C ASN A 632 -37.00 4.40 -5.68
N PRO A 633 -36.32 5.17 -6.54
CA PRO A 633 -35.32 6.15 -6.11
C PRO A 633 -35.90 7.18 -5.10
N LEU A 634 -37.23 7.24 -4.96
CA LEU A 634 -37.92 7.94 -3.88
C LEU A 634 -37.75 7.26 -2.51
N ASP A 635 -37.72 5.92 -2.40
CA ASP A 635 -37.57 5.22 -1.11
C ASP A 635 -36.16 5.34 -0.53
N GLU A 636 -35.11 5.38 -1.37
CA GLU A 636 -33.75 5.65 -0.91
C GLU A 636 -33.59 7.11 -0.48
N ALA A 637 -34.21 8.05 -1.19
CA ALA A 637 -34.25 9.45 -0.78
C ALA A 637 -35.07 9.64 0.51
N GLN A 638 -36.10 8.83 0.72
CA GLN A 638 -37.01 8.87 1.87
C GLN A 638 -36.43 8.15 3.09
N GLU A 639 -35.71 7.02 2.95
CA GLU A 639 -34.88 6.40 4.01
C GLU A 639 -33.75 7.36 4.43
N LEU A 640 -33.14 8.08 3.48
CA LEU A 640 -32.13 9.11 3.78
C LEU A 640 -32.78 10.30 4.51
N LEU A 641 -33.95 10.78 4.06
CA LEU A 641 -34.70 11.86 4.70
C LEU A 641 -35.18 11.49 6.11
N GLU A 642 -35.63 10.25 6.32
CA GLU A 642 -36.05 9.72 7.62
C GLU A 642 -34.87 9.53 8.57
N SER A 643 -33.69 9.18 8.04
CA SER A 643 -32.47 9.07 8.85
C SER A 643 -31.89 10.43 9.28
N LEU A 644 -32.26 11.50 8.57
CA LEU A 644 -31.75 12.87 8.74
C LEU A 644 -32.77 13.85 9.31
N SER A 645 -34.00 13.42 9.54
CA SER A 645 -35.03 14.25 10.16
C SER A 645 -34.90 14.20 11.68
N SER A 646 -34.88 15.38 12.29
CA SER A 646 -34.93 15.53 13.75
C SER A 646 -36.30 16.05 14.17
N TYR A 647 -36.65 15.89 15.45
CA TYR A 647 -37.91 16.39 16.01
C TYR A 647 -37.61 17.57 16.94
N ASP A 648 -38.41 18.63 16.87
CA ASP A 648 -38.34 19.71 17.85
C ASP A 648 -38.88 19.25 19.23
N GLU A 649 -38.71 20.09 20.26
CA GLU A 649 -39.18 19.81 21.63
C GLU A 649 -40.71 19.61 21.74
N ASN A 650 -41.47 19.95 20.68
CA ASN A 650 -42.91 19.80 20.58
C ASN A 650 -43.33 18.61 19.68
N GLY A 651 -42.37 17.83 19.16
CA GLY A 651 -42.61 16.64 18.34
C GLY A 651 -42.87 16.92 16.86
N ASN A 652 -42.54 18.11 16.35
CA ASN A 652 -42.66 18.41 14.91
C ASN A 652 -41.39 17.99 14.15
N LEU A 653 -41.57 17.41 12.96
CA LEU A 653 -40.50 17.00 12.06
C LEU A 653 -39.74 18.21 11.49
N ILE A 654 -38.43 18.26 11.69
CA ILE A 654 -37.48 19.18 11.07
C ILE A 654 -36.79 18.43 9.93
N ALA A 655 -37.09 18.82 8.69
CA ALA A 655 -36.47 18.25 7.50
C ALA A 655 -35.06 18.83 7.26
N PRO A 656 -34.07 18.02 6.85
CA PRO A 656 -32.71 18.46 6.58
C PRO A 656 -32.67 19.43 5.39
N SER A 657 -31.76 20.40 5.44
CA SER A 657 -31.59 21.38 4.37
C SER A 657 -30.91 20.75 3.14
N LYS A 658 -31.18 21.31 1.96
CA LYS A 658 -30.59 20.84 0.69
C LYS A 658 -29.05 20.83 0.70
N LYS A 659 -28.43 21.71 1.49
CA LYS A 659 -26.96 21.84 1.61
C LYS A 659 -26.35 20.76 2.51
N GLU A 660 -27.10 20.27 3.52
CA GLU A 660 -26.69 19.15 4.38
C GLU A 660 -26.72 17.82 3.62
N LEU A 661 -27.79 17.59 2.84
CA LEU A 661 -27.92 16.44 1.95
C LEU A 661 -26.77 16.36 0.91
N GLU A 662 -26.39 17.49 0.31
CA GLU A 662 -25.29 17.56 -0.66
C GLU A 662 -23.91 17.36 -0.02
N ASN A 663 -23.74 17.78 1.25
CA ASN A 663 -22.49 17.60 1.97
C ASN A 663 -22.29 16.14 2.40
N GLU A 664 -23.33 15.45 2.88
CA GLU A 664 -23.26 14.03 3.23
C GLU A 664 -23.06 13.10 2.04
N LEU A 665 -23.67 13.42 0.89
CA LEU A 665 -23.42 12.70 -0.36
C LEU A 665 -21.95 12.85 -0.77
N LYS A 666 -21.39 14.06 -0.70
CA LYS A 666 -19.96 14.31 -0.92
C LYS A 666 -19.07 13.67 0.13
N GLU A 667 -19.54 13.56 1.38
CA GLU A 667 -18.81 12.94 2.47
C GLU A 667 -18.80 11.42 2.36
N LYS A 668 -19.91 10.81 1.89
CA LYS A 668 -19.94 9.39 1.48
C LYS A 668 -19.03 9.14 0.29
N GLU A 669 -19.03 10.00 -0.72
CA GLU A 669 -18.11 9.90 -1.87
C GLU A 669 -16.62 10.12 -1.47
N ALA A 670 -16.35 10.95 -0.45
CA ALA A 670 -15.00 11.27 0.02
C ALA A 670 -14.46 10.32 1.10
N LYS A 671 -15.33 9.67 1.89
CA LYS A 671 -14.99 8.64 2.88
C LYS A 671 -14.65 7.35 2.16
N GLY A 672 -13.42 7.26 1.62
CA GLY A 672 -12.75 6.07 1.08
C GLY A 672 -13.66 4.84 0.97
N VAL A 673 -14.62 4.91 0.04
CA VAL A 673 -15.70 3.94 -0.05
C VAL A 673 -15.05 2.61 -0.41
N ASN A 674 -15.43 1.54 0.29
CA ASN A 674 -15.11 0.22 -0.21
C ASN A 674 -15.85 0.07 -1.55
N LEU A 675 -15.13 0.32 -2.63
CA LEU A 675 -15.66 0.29 -4.00
C LEU A 675 -16.39 -1.03 -4.26
N ASP A 676 -15.92 -2.13 -3.65
CA ASP A 676 -16.52 -3.45 -3.79
C ASP A 676 -17.90 -3.54 -3.10
N GLU A 677 -18.11 -2.86 -1.97
CA GLU A 677 -19.42 -2.79 -1.31
C GLU A 677 -20.44 -1.97 -2.10
N GLU A 678 -20.03 -0.86 -2.72
CA GLU A 678 -20.94 -0.10 -3.60
C GLU A 678 -21.26 -0.84 -4.90
N LEU A 679 -20.26 -1.47 -5.52
CA LEU A 679 -20.44 -2.28 -6.72
C LEU A 679 -21.38 -3.47 -6.50
N ALA A 680 -21.47 -3.97 -5.26
CA ALA A 680 -22.34 -5.07 -4.88
C ALA A 680 -23.81 -4.67 -4.65
N LYS A 681 -24.09 -3.38 -4.35
CA LYS A 681 -25.47 -2.92 -4.08
C LYS A 681 -26.40 -3.06 -5.28
N GLY A 682 -25.88 -2.92 -6.50
CA GLY A 682 -26.68 -3.01 -7.74
C GLY A 682 -27.03 -4.42 -8.25
N CYS A 683 -26.49 -5.50 -7.66
CA CYS A 683 -26.74 -6.88 -8.12
C CYS A 683 -28.01 -7.47 -7.47
N LYS A 684 -28.81 -8.26 -8.22
CA LYS A 684 -30.00 -8.96 -7.69
C LYS A 684 -29.64 -10.23 -6.89
N PHE A 685 -28.57 -10.90 -7.29
CA PHE A 685 -28.03 -12.08 -6.61
C PHE A 685 -27.03 -11.66 -5.51
N ASP A 686 -27.03 -12.38 -4.38
CA ASP A 686 -26.00 -12.24 -3.34
C ASP A 686 -25.41 -13.59 -2.92
N VAL A 687 -24.08 -13.61 -2.84
CA VAL A 687 -23.29 -14.81 -2.54
C VAL A 687 -23.44 -15.23 -1.08
N TYR A 688 -23.76 -14.29 -0.18
CA TYR A 688 -23.98 -14.56 1.24
C TYR A 688 -25.15 -15.52 1.46
N SER A 689 -26.31 -15.22 0.85
CA SER A 689 -27.49 -16.06 0.92
C SER A 689 -27.25 -17.42 0.27
N ASP A 690 -26.48 -17.47 -0.83
CA ASP A 690 -26.14 -18.72 -1.52
C ASP A 690 -25.28 -19.66 -0.67
N VAL A 691 -24.21 -19.13 -0.05
CA VAL A 691 -23.39 -19.89 0.91
C VAL A 691 -24.24 -20.37 2.08
N LEU A 692 -25.10 -19.50 2.65
CA LEU A 692 -26.01 -19.89 3.74
C LEU A 692 -26.93 -21.04 3.33
N ARG A 693 -27.56 -20.98 2.15
CA ARG A 693 -28.43 -22.06 1.65
C ARG A 693 -27.67 -23.38 1.53
N HIS A 694 -26.47 -23.36 0.98
CA HIS A 694 -25.64 -24.57 0.87
C HIS A 694 -25.29 -25.15 2.25
N LEU A 695 -24.93 -24.31 3.22
CA LEU A 695 -24.64 -24.76 4.59
C LEU A 695 -25.86 -25.39 5.26
N VAL A 696 -27.04 -24.79 5.11
CA VAL A 696 -28.29 -25.33 5.67
C VAL A 696 -28.68 -26.65 4.99
N GLN A 697 -28.56 -26.72 3.66
CA GLN A 697 -28.80 -27.96 2.91
C GLN A 697 -27.84 -29.09 3.31
N MET A 698 -26.60 -28.77 3.69
CA MET A 698 -25.63 -29.75 4.20
C MET A 698 -25.89 -30.17 5.64
N GLY A 699 -26.71 -29.42 6.40
CA GLY A 699 -27.18 -29.79 7.73
C GLY A 699 -26.81 -28.84 8.86
N ILE A 700 -26.21 -27.66 8.57
CA ILE A 700 -25.93 -26.65 9.62
C ILE A 700 -27.22 -25.87 9.92
N PRO A 701 -27.65 -25.77 11.18
CA PRO A 701 -28.82 -24.99 11.55
C PRO A 701 -28.67 -23.50 11.16
N GLN A 702 -29.71 -22.90 10.55
CA GLN A 702 -29.67 -21.50 10.09
C GLN A 702 -29.42 -20.49 11.23
N ASN A 703 -29.83 -20.80 12.46
CA ASN A 703 -29.59 -19.98 13.64
C ASN A 703 -28.12 -19.99 14.11
N GLU A 704 -27.30 -20.93 13.64
CA GLU A 704 -25.86 -20.98 13.87
C GLU A 704 -25.07 -20.21 12.80
N ILE A 705 -25.73 -19.64 11.80
CA ILE A 705 -25.12 -18.85 10.72
C ILE A 705 -25.58 -17.40 10.85
N ALA A 706 -24.66 -16.44 10.81
CA ALA A 706 -25.00 -15.02 10.86
C ALA A 706 -24.19 -14.20 9.87
N PHE A 707 -24.75 -13.06 9.45
CA PHE A 707 -24.02 -12.07 8.68
C PHE A 707 -23.63 -10.90 9.59
N ILE A 708 -22.42 -10.37 9.48
CA ILE A 708 -22.03 -9.16 10.23
C ILE A 708 -22.95 -7.97 9.91
N HIS A 709 -23.58 -7.98 8.74
CA HIS A 709 -24.52 -7.00 8.24
C HIS A 709 -25.86 -7.00 8.98
N ASP A 710 -26.20 -8.09 9.67
CA ASP A 710 -27.41 -8.21 10.48
C ASP A 710 -27.36 -7.24 11.68
N ALA A 711 -26.15 -6.96 12.19
CA ALA A 711 -25.91 -6.03 13.28
C ALA A 711 -25.65 -4.61 12.75
N LYS A 712 -26.64 -3.73 12.92
CA LYS A 712 -26.57 -2.32 12.47
C LYS A 712 -25.92 -1.41 13.49
N THR A 713 -26.09 -1.69 14.78
CA THR A 713 -25.52 -0.89 15.87
C THR A 713 -24.28 -1.56 16.48
N GLU A 714 -23.40 -0.78 17.11
CA GLU A 714 -22.23 -1.33 17.81
C GLU A 714 -22.61 -2.29 18.94
N GLU A 715 -23.69 -2.01 19.67
CA GLU A 715 -24.21 -2.91 20.71
C GLU A 715 -24.64 -4.26 20.12
N GLN A 716 -25.32 -4.25 18.97
CA GLN A 716 -25.70 -5.48 18.26
C GLN A 716 -24.46 -6.25 17.76
N LYS A 717 -23.42 -5.56 17.28
CA LYS A 717 -22.17 -6.20 16.86
C LYS A 717 -21.47 -6.86 18.03
N GLN A 718 -21.39 -6.19 19.18
CA GLN A 718 -20.80 -6.76 20.39
C GLN A 718 -21.57 -7.99 20.88
N ASP A 719 -22.90 -7.98 20.84
CA ASP A 719 -23.70 -9.17 21.16
C ASP A 719 -23.42 -10.32 20.19
N LEU A 720 -23.39 -10.03 18.88
CA LEU A 720 -23.05 -11.02 17.87
C LEU A 720 -21.66 -11.63 18.11
N PHE A 721 -20.65 -10.82 18.43
CA PHE A 721 -19.31 -11.30 18.74
C PHE A 721 -19.28 -12.20 19.99
N LYS A 722 -20.02 -11.84 21.04
CA LYS A 722 -20.18 -12.70 22.23
C LYS A 722 -20.84 -14.04 21.88
N ARG A 723 -21.85 -14.04 21.01
CA ARG A 723 -22.52 -15.26 20.54
C ARG A 723 -21.57 -16.14 19.71
N VAL A 724 -20.71 -15.55 18.89
CA VAL A 724 -19.66 -16.29 18.17
C VAL A 724 -18.66 -16.88 19.15
N ASN A 725 -18.06 -16.10 20.06
CA ASN A 725 -17.09 -16.61 21.04
C ASN A 725 -17.62 -17.77 21.92
N ARG A 726 -18.91 -17.72 22.27
CA ARG A 726 -19.59 -18.80 23.03
C ARG A 726 -19.93 -20.04 22.20
N GLY A 727 -19.78 -19.98 20.87
CA GLY A 727 -20.16 -21.05 19.95
C GLY A 727 -21.67 -21.17 19.73
N GLY A 728 -22.43 -20.08 19.93
CA GLY A 728 -23.86 -20.00 19.58
C GLY A 728 -24.11 -19.61 18.12
N VAL A 729 -23.15 -18.89 17.52
CA VAL A 729 -23.04 -18.69 16.07
C VAL A 729 -21.75 -19.38 15.64
N ARG A 730 -21.85 -20.37 14.78
CA ARG A 730 -20.75 -21.24 14.34
C ARG A 730 -20.13 -20.77 13.03
N VAL A 731 -20.87 -20.02 12.21
CA VAL A 731 -20.39 -19.43 10.97
C VAL A 731 -20.77 -17.95 10.94
N LEU A 732 -19.78 -17.07 10.86
CA LEU A 732 -19.98 -15.63 10.67
C LEU A 732 -19.45 -15.22 9.30
N LEU A 733 -20.32 -14.68 8.45
CA LEU A 733 -19.96 -14.16 7.13
C LEU A 733 -19.93 -12.62 7.11
N GLY A 734 -18.95 -12.04 6.43
CA GLY A 734 -18.82 -10.59 6.32
C GLY A 734 -17.79 -10.11 5.30
N SER A 735 -17.77 -8.80 5.04
CA SER A 735 -16.77 -8.21 4.16
C SER A 735 -15.45 -8.01 4.93
N PRO A 736 -14.30 -8.02 4.23
CA PRO A 736 -13.02 -7.62 4.83
C PRO A 736 -13.09 -6.24 5.49
N ALA A 737 -13.85 -5.28 4.92
CA ALA A 737 -13.99 -3.95 5.52
C ALA A 737 -14.76 -3.96 6.86
N LYS A 738 -15.84 -4.75 6.97
CA LYS A 738 -16.66 -4.80 8.20
C LYS A 738 -16.06 -5.68 9.29
N MET A 739 -15.30 -6.71 8.94
CA MET A 739 -14.72 -7.64 9.90
C MET A 739 -13.20 -7.46 10.10
N GLY A 740 -12.54 -6.73 9.21
CA GLY A 740 -11.08 -6.61 9.16
C GLY A 740 -10.46 -5.73 10.24
N VAL A 741 -11.23 -4.85 10.91
CA VAL A 741 -10.79 -4.01 12.05
C VAL A 741 -11.76 -4.19 13.22
N GLY A 742 -11.26 -4.20 14.46
CA GLY A 742 -12.09 -4.20 15.68
C GLY A 742 -12.85 -5.49 16.04
N THR A 743 -12.84 -6.52 15.20
CA THR A 743 -13.56 -7.78 15.49
C THR A 743 -12.79 -8.67 16.49
N ASN A 744 -13.44 -9.05 17.60
CA ASN A 744 -12.89 -9.87 18.68
C ASN A 744 -13.72 -11.17 18.85
N VAL A 745 -13.43 -12.18 18.02
CA VAL A 745 -14.24 -13.42 17.87
C VAL A 745 -13.39 -14.72 17.86
N GLN A 746 -12.18 -14.65 18.41
CA GLN A 746 -11.15 -15.69 18.31
C GLN A 746 -11.31 -16.85 19.30
N GLU A 747 -12.16 -16.76 20.33
CA GLU A 747 -12.13 -17.72 21.45
C GLU A 747 -12.25 -19.17 20.98
N ARG A 748 -13.15 -19.45 20.04
CA ARG A 748 -13.38 -20.79 19.47
C ARG A 748 -13.07 -20.88 17.98
N LEU A 749 -12.35 -19.93 17.41
CA LEU A 749 -12.14 -19.85 15.97
C LEU A 749 -11.22 -20.98 15.48
N VAL A 750 -11.67 -21.78 14.52
CA VAL A 750 -10.93 -22.94 13.99
C VAL A 750 -10.53 -22.77 12.52
N ALA A 751 -11.32 -22.02 11.75
CA ALA A 751 -11.06 -21.81 10.34
C ALA A 751 -11.47 -20.41 9.85
N MET A 752 -10.75 -19.93 8.85
CA MET A 752 -11.06 -18.71 8.11
C MET A 752 -11.11 -19.03 6.62
N HIS A 753 -12.02 -18.38 5.90
CA HIS A 753 -12.28 -18.62 4.49
C HIS A 753 -12.29 -17.30 3.72
N GLU A 754 -11.39 -17.15 2.75
CA GLU A 754 -11.22 -15.97 1.91
C GLU A 754 -11.74 -16.28 0.49
N LEU A 755 -13.00 -15.94 0.22
CA LEU A 755 -13.70 -16.36 -1.01
C LEU A 755 -13.21 -15.63 -2.27
N ASP A 756 -12.78 -14.39 -2.11
CA ASP A 756 -12.25 -13.52 -3.16
C ASP A 756 -10.94 -12.85 -2.73
N CYS A 757 -10.06 -12.63 -3.71
CA CYS A 757 -8.76 -12.01 -3.49
C CYS A 757 -8.92 -10.48 -3.34
N PRO A 758 -8.43 -9.88 -2.24
CA PRO A 758 -8.46 -8.43 -2.06
C PRO A 758 -7.45 -7.72 -2.97
N TRP A 759 -7.56 -6.39 -3.09
CA TRP A 759 -6.61 -5.59 -3.86
C TRP A 759 -5.30 -5.31 -3.14
N ARG A 760 -5.31 -5.37 -1.81
CA ARG A 760 -4.21 -4.92 -0.96
C ARG A 760 -3.72 -6.06 -0.05
N PRO A 761 -2.39 -6.28 0.05
CA PRO A 761 -1.83 -7.32 0.91
C PRO A 761 -2.13 -7.16 2.40
N ASP A 762 -2.29 -5.92 2.88
CA ASP A 762 -2.60 -5.66 4.29
C ASP A 762 -3.97 -6.18 4.70
N GLU A 763 -4.95 -6.21 3.79
CA GLU A 763 -6.26 -6.77 4.07
C GLU A 763 -6.16 -8.26 4.41
N LEU A 764 -5.33 -9.02 3.69
CA LEU A 764 -5.04 -10.44 4.01
C LEU A 764 -4.47 -10.56 5.42
N LEU A 765 -3.42 -9.78 5.74
CA LEU A 765 -2.79 -9.80 7.07
C LEU A 765 -3.77 -9.40 8.19
N GLN A 766 -4.66 -8.44 7.93
CA GLN A 766 -5.67 -7.99 8.88
C GLN A 766 -6.75 -9.05 9.11
N MET A 767 -7.18 -9.77 8.06
CA MET A 767 -8.10 -10.90 8.16
C MET A 767 -7.46 -12.05 8.93
N GLU A 768 -6.25 -12.45 8.57
CA GLU A 768 -5.51 -13.50 9.26
C GLU A 768 -5.27 -13.18 10.74
N GLY A 769 -4.98 -11.91 11.05
CA GLY A 769 -4.83 -11.40 12.41
C GLY A 769 -6.11 -11.50 13.28
N ARG A 770 -7.28 -11.82 12.70
CA ARG A 770 -8.50 -12.12 13.47
C ARG A 770 -8.49 -13.54 14.05
N GLY A 771 -7.73 -14.43 13.43
CA GLY A 771 -7.56 -15.81 13.89
C GLY A 771 -6.21 -16.09 14.53
N ILE A 772 -5.10 -15.65 13.91
CA ILE A 772 -3.73 -15.82 14.41
C ILE A 772 -3.48 -14.77 15.51
N ARG A 773 -4.17 -14.93 16.65
CA ARG A 773 -4.10 -14.01 17.79
C ARG A 773 -4.32 -14.74 19.11
N GLN A 774 -3.87 -14.12 20.18
CA GLN A 774 -4.07 -14.60 21.54
C GLN A 774 -5.56 -14.67 21.92
N GLY A 775 -5.88 -15.56 22.86
CA GLY A 775 -7.21 -15.71 23.44
C GLY A 775 -8.08 -16.79 22.82
N ASN A 776 -7.54 -17.61 21.92
CA ASN A 776 -8.20 -18.82 21.44
C ASN A 776 -8.10 -19.93 22.50
N ILE A 777 -9.24 -20.35 23.05
CA ILE A 777 -9.30 -21.35 24.14
C ILE A 777 -8.98 -22.75 23.64
N LEU A 778 -9.21 -23.04 22.35
CA LEU A 778 -8.90 -24.35 21.77
C LEU A 778 -7.39 -24.54 21.65
N HIS A 779 -6.70 -23.50 21.19
CA HIS A 779 -5.23 -23.44 21.20
C HIS A 779 -4.66 -23.52 22.62
N GLN A 780 -5.25 -22.83 23.59
CA GLN A 780 -4.78 -22.88 24.98
C GLN A 780 -4.90 -24.28 25.59
N ASN A 781 -5.92 -25.04 25.20
CA ASN A 781 -6.15 -26.40 25.68
C ASN A 781 -5.24 -27.43 24.98
N ASP A 782 -4.87 -27.20 23.72
CA ASP A 782 -4.00 -28.08 22.94
C ASP A 782 -2.99 -27.29 22.07
N PRO A 783 -1.96 -26.67 22.70
CA PRO A 783 -1.04 -25.77 22.00
C PRO A 783 -0.13 -26.43 20.96
N GLU A 784 0.01 -27.77 21.02
CA GLU A 784 0.91 -28.53 20.15
C GLU A 784 0.21 -28.99 18.88
N ASN A 785 -1.05 -29.46 18.98
CA ASN A 785 -1.75 -30.03 17.83
C ASN A 785 -2.78 -29.07 17.20
N PHE A 786 -3.20 -28.02 17.91
CA PHE A 786 -4.15 -27.07 17.37
C PHE A 786 -3.50 -26.21 16.27
N GLY A 787 -3.98 -26.38 15.04
CA GLY A 787 -3.64 -25.54 13.90
C GLY A 787 -4.89 -24.87 13.34
N MET A 788 -4.83 -23.56 13.12
CA MET A 788 -5.93 -22.84 12.50
C MET A 788 -5.87 -23.01 10.98
N LYS A 789 -7.00 -23.38 10.36
CA LYS A 789 -7.10 -23.56 8.92
C LYS A 789 -7.44 -22.24 8.22
N ILE A 790 -6.68 -21.88 7.19
CA ILE A 790 -6.93 -20.67 6.40
C ILE A 790 -7.15 -21.12 4.96
N TYR A 791 -8.35 -20.92 4.43
CA TYR A 791 -8.71 -21.34 3.07
C TYR A 791 -8.75 -20.14 2.14
N ARG A 792 -8.12 -20.26 0.98
CA ARG A 792 -8.15 -19.26 -0.10
C ARG A 792 -8.79 -19.85 -1.33
N TYR A 793 -9.79 -19.18 -1.89
CA TYR A 793 -10.53 -19.68 -3.04
C TYR A 793 -10.18 -18.92 -4.32
N ALA A 794 -10.05 -19.62 -5.43
CA ALA A 794 -9.85 -19.02 -6.75
C ALA A 794 -10.53 -19.83 -7.85
N THR A 795 -10.89 -19.16 -8.95
CA THR A 795 -11.43 -19.81 -10.15
C THR A 795 -10.36 -19.84 -11.25
N GLU A 796 -10.06 -21.02 -11.81
CA GLU A 796 -9.01 -21.18 -12.83
C GLU A 796 -9.25 -20.32 -14.06
N LYS A 797 -8.18 -19.75 -14.64
CA LYS A 797 -8.22 -18.99 -15.90
C LYS A 797 -9.23 -17.83 -15.85
N THR A 798 -9.32 -17.17 -14.70
CA THR A 798 -10.13 -15.97 -14.48
C THR A 798 -9.27 -14.84 -13.93
N TYR A 799 -9.89 -13.69 -13.68
CA TYR A 799 -9.22 -12.52 -13.12
C TYR A 799 -8.58 -12.77 -11.73
N ASP A 800 -8.98 -13.84 -11.02
CA ASP A 800 -8.36 -14.24 -9.74
C ASP A 800 -6.84 -14.44 -9.87
N SER A 801 -6.35 -15.06 -10.96
CA SER A 801 -4.92 -15.30 -11.16
C SER A 801 -4.12 -13.98 -11.26
N ARG A 802 -4.72 -12.98 -11.92
CA ARG A 802 -4.13 -11.64 -12.01
C ARG A 802 -4.13 -10.94 -10.65
N MET A 803 -5.21 -11.07 -9.88
CA MET A 803 -5.30 -10.49 -8.52
C MET A 803 -4.23 -11.07 -7.60
N TRP A 804 -4.04 -12.39 -7.59
CA TRP A 804 -2.99 -13.04 -6.82
C TRP A 804 -1.59 -12.66 -7.28
N GLN A 805 -1.35 -12.44 -8.59
CA GLN A 805 -0.10 -11.85 -9.06
C GLN A 805 0.11 -10.43 -8.54
N ILE A 806 -0.92 -9.58 -8.54
CA ILE A 806 -0.82 -8.22 -8.03
C ILE A 806 -0.46 -8.23 -6.53
N ILE A 807 -1.08 -9.13 -5.76
CA ILE A 807 -0.76 -9.32 -4.34
C ILE A 807 0.67 -9.83 -4.16
N GLU A 808 1.10 -10.82 -4.94
CA GLU A 808 2.48 -11.36 -4.96
C GLU A 808 3.50 -10.23 -5.15
N THR A 809 3.33 -9.43 -6.22
CA THR A 809 4.24 -8.34 -6.56
C THR A 809 4.30 -7.28 -5.46
N LYS A 810 3.15 -6.91 -4.86
CA LYS A 810 3.12 -5.93 -3.77
C LYS A 810 3.75 -6.46 -2.48
N SER A 811 3.50 -7.73 -2.15
CA SER A 811 3.99 -8.35 -0.92
C SER A 811 5.50 -8.52 -0.92
N LYS A 812 6.08 -8.85 -2.08
CA LYS A 812 7.53 -9.05 -2.25
C LYS A 812 8.36 -7.86 -1.76
N GLY A 813 8.03 -6.63 -2.18
CA GLY A 813 8.75 -5.43 -1.74
C GLY A 813 8.62 -5.16 -0.24
N ILE A 814 7.45 -5.45 0.34
CA ILE A 814 7.18 -5.28 1.78
C ILE A 814 7.99 -6.28 2.61
N GLU A 815 8.05 -7.54 2.17
CA GLU A 815 8.80 -8.61 2.84
C GLU A 815 10.30 -8.39 2.79
N GLN A 816 10.83 -7.99 1.63
CA GLN A 816 12.24 -7.59 1.48
C GLN A 816 12.59 -6.54 2.53
N PHE A 817 11.83 -5.45 2.58
CA PHE A 817 12.05 -4.40 3.57
C PHE A 817 12.01 -4.89 5.02
N ARG A 818 11.02 -5.72 5.39
CA ARG A 818 10.87 -6.25 6.76
C ARG A 818 12.04 -7.13 7.19
N ASN A 819 12.59 -7.92 6.26
CA ASN A 819 13.63 -8.91 6.54
C ASN A 819 15.07 -8.38 6.34
N ALA A 820 15.25 -7.19 5.78
CA ALA A 820 16.57 -6.61 5.47
C ALA A 820 17.57 -6.65 6.62
N HIS A 821 17.14 -6.20 7.80
CA HIS A 821 17.98 -6.18 8.98
C HIS A 821 18.29 -7.58 9.54
N LYS A 822 17.40 -8.57 9.36
CA LYS A 822 17.64 -9.94 9.86
C LYS A 822 18.73 -10.64 9.04
N LEU A 823 18.87 -10.28 7.77
CA LEU A 823 19.77 -10.92 6.82
C LEU A 823 21.08 -10.13 6.58
N GLY A 824 21.11 -8.83 6.91
CA GLY A 824 22.32 -8.00 6.76
C GLY A 824 22.73 -7.77 5.31
N LEU A 825 21.77 -7.76 4.39
CA LEU A 825 21.98 -7.64 2.94
C LEU A 825 21.44 -6.30 2.42
N ASN A 826 22.26 -5.57 1.64
CA ASN A 826 21.90 -4.31 0.99
C ASN A 826 20.93 -4.49 -0.20
N GLU A 827 21.01 -5.65 -0.86
CA GLU A 827 20.10 -6.08 -1.93
C GLU A 827 19.41 -7.37 -1.48
N LEU A 828 18.08 -7.34 -1.32
CA LEU A 828 17.28 -8.53 -1.01
C LEU A 828 16.61 -9.03 -2.26
N GLU A 829 17.40 -9.57 -3.18
CA GLU A 829 16.84 -10.28 -4.32
C GLU A 829 16.32 -11.69 -3.95
N ASP A 830 16.58 -12.14 -2.72
CA ASP A 830 16.91 -13.55 -2.43
C ASP A 830 16.01 -14.33 -1.46
N PHE A 831 14.86 -13.84 -0.97
CA PHE A 831 14.00 -14.68 -0.11
C PHE A 831 12.49 -14.57 -0.40
N ASN A 832 11.90 -15.68 -0.85
CA ASN A 832 10.47 -15.91 -1.07
C ASN A 832 9.84 -16.63 0.13
N MET A 833 9.88 -16.07 1.34
CA MET A 833 9.28 -16.74 2.50
C MET A 833 7.78 -16.42 2.70
N GLY A 834 7.24 -15.31 2.15
CA GLY A 834 5.80 -15.01 2.23
C GLY A 834 5.12 -14.76 0.87
N SER A 835 5.86 -14.30 -0.15
CA SER A 835 5.38 -14.26 -1.55
C SER A 835 5.02 -15.65 -2.11
N SER A 836 5.54 -16.72 -1.50
CA SER A 836 5.34 -18.11 -1.95
C SER A 836 3.86 -18.48 -2.03
N ASN A 837 3.04 -18.06 -1.07
CA ASN A 837 1.62 -18.44 -1.02
C ASN A 837 0.81 -17.78 -2.14
N ALA A 838 1.06 -16.49 -2.42
CA ALA A 838 0.40 -15.79 -3.52
C ALA A 838 0.91 -16.29 -4.89
N SER A 839 2.19 -16.67 -4.98
CA SER A 839 2.79 -17.28 -6.16
C SER A 839 2.21 -18.66 -6.46
N GLU A 840 2.07 -19.51 -5.44
CA GLU A 840 1.43 -20.84 -5.54
C GLU A 840 -0.03 -20.70 -5.97
N MET A 841 -0.80 -19.83 -5.32
CA MET A 841 -2.19 -19.59 -5.71
C MET A 841 -2.31 -19.05 -7.14
N LYS A 842 -1.45 -18.12 -7.56
CA LYS A 842 -1.39 -17.66 -8.96
C LYS A 842 -1.10 -18.82 -9.90
N ALA A 843 -0.10 -19.64 -9.61
CA ALA A 843 0.26 -20.78 -10.44
C ALA A 843 -0.92 -21.75 -10.61
N GLU A 844 -1.56 -22.14 -9.50
CA GLU A 844 -2.74 -23.01 -9.51
C GLU A 844 -3.92 -22.37 -10.25
N ALA A 845 -4.19 -21.08 -10.03
CA ALA A 845 -5.27 -20.36 -10.70
C ALA A 845 -5.01 -20.14 -12.21
N THR A 846 -3.77 -20.09 -12.69
CA THR A 846 -3.51 -19.99 -14.15
C THR A 846 -3.82 -21.28 -14.91
N GLY A 847 -3.76 -22.45 -14.25
CA GLY A 847 -3.98 -23.75 -14.87
C GLY A 847 -2.98 -24.11 -15.98
N ASN A 848 -1.81 -23.44 -16.07
CA ASN A 848 -0.77 -23.71 -17.05
C ASN A 848 0.53 -24.20 -16.37
N PRO A 849 0.91 -25.49 -16.53
CA PRO A 849 2.12 -26.05 -15.93
C PRO A 849 3.43 -25.38 -16.36
N LEU A 850 3.48 -24.80 -17.57
CA LEU A 850 4.68 -24.13 -18.10
C LEU A 850 5.02 -22.85 -17.33
N ILE A 851 4.04 -22.20 -16.70
CA ILE A 851 4.27 -21.01 -15.87
C ILE A 851 5.00 -21.41 -14.58
N ILE A 852 4.66 -22.58 -14.02
CA ILE A 852 5.36 -23.14 -12.86
C ILE A 852 6.82 -23.43 -13.22
N GLU A 853 7.08 -23.96 -14.42
CA GLU A 853 8.42 -24.23 -14.93
C GLU A 853 9.19 -22.94 -15.25
N GLU A 854 8.55 -21.93 -15.85
CA GLU A 854 9.15 -20.62 -16.10
C GLU A 854 9.59 -19.95 -14.80
N VAL A 855 8.75 -20.00 -13.75
CA VAL A 855 9.09 -19.45 -12.43
C VAL A 855 10.34 -20.13 -11.86
N LYS A 856 10.47 -21.46 -12.03
CA LYS A 856 11.66 -22.20 -11.62
C LYS A 856 12.89 -21.79 -12.45
N LEU A 857 12.78 -21.75 -13.77
CA LEU A 857 13.88 -21.39 -14.67
C LEU A 857 14.36 -19.94 -14.46
N ARG A 858 13.44 -19.00 -14.23
CA ARG A 858 13.81 -17.61 -13.89
C ARG A 858 14.59 -17.54 -12.58
N ALA A 859 14.22 -18.35 -11.59
CA ALA A 859 14.97 -18.43 -10.33
C ALA A 859 16.38 -18.99 -10.56
N GLU A 860 16.53 -20.00 -11.43
CA GLU A 860 17.83 -20.58 -11.78
C GLU A 860 18.73 -19.60 -12.53
N ILE A 861 18.25 -18.96 -13.60
CA ILE A 861 19.01 -17.94 -14.36
C ILE A 861 19.49 -16.84 -13.43
N LYS A 862 18.61 -16.35 -12.56
CA LYS A 862 18.94 -15.28 -11.61
C LYS A 862 19.98 -15.72 -10.59
N SER A 863 19.92 -16.96 -10.11
CA SER A 863 20.94 -17.52 -9.22
C SER A 863 22.32 -17.55 -9.89
N GLU A 864 22.38 -17.95 -11.17
CA GLU A 864 23.64 -17.96 -11.93
C GLU A 864 24.18 -16.55 -12.20
N GLU A 865 23.33 -15.59 -12.55
CA GLU A 865 23.73 -14.18 -12.70
C GLU A 865 24.29 -13.60 -11.40
N ALA A 866 23.68 -13.91 -10.25
CA ALA A 866 24.16 -13.48 -8.95
C ALA A 866 25.54 -14.06 -8.61
N LYS A 867 25.74 -15.37 -8.87
CA LYS A 867 27.06 -16.02 -8.72
C LYS A 867 28.11 -15.36 -9.61
N TYR A 868 27.77 -15.05 -10.86
CA TYR A 868 28.67 -14.37 -11.79
C TYR A 868 29.06 -12.97 -11.32
N LYS A 869 28.11 -12.18 -10.81
CA LYS A 869 28.40 -10.86 -10.22
C LYS A 869 29.28 -10.96 -8.97
N ALA A 870 29.01 -11.92 -8.09
CA ALA A 870 29.82 -12.17 -6.90
C ALA A 870 31.26 -12.53 -7.27
N PHE A 871 31.43 -13.42 -8.26
CA PHE A 871 32.74 -13.78 -8.81
C PHE A 871 33.51 -12.56 -9.33
N ASN A 872 32.88 -11.69 -10.12
CA ASN A 872 33.54 -10.48 -10.63
C ASN A 872 33.94 -9.53 -9.50
N LYS A 873 33.08 -9.33 -8.50
CA LYS A 873 33.38 -8.49 -7.33
C LYS A 873 34.58 -9.03 -6.57
N GLU A 874 34.61 -10.34 -6.31
CA GLU A 874 35.73 -11.01 -5.64
C GLU A 874 37.02 -10.89 -6.46
N HIS A 875 36.94 -11.03 -7.79
CA HIS A 875 38.08 -10.84 -8.68
C HIS A 875 38.70 -9.43 -8.55
N TYR A 876 37.87 -8.38 -8.55
CA TYR A 876 38.36 -7.00 -8.35
C TYR A 876 39.01 -6.81 -6.97
N PHE A 877 38.42 -7.34 -5.90
CA PHE A 877 39.00 -7.28 -4.56
C PHE A 877 40.33 -8.04 -4.45
N ASN A 878 40.45 -9.17 -5.14
CA ASN A 878 41.66 -9.98 -5.17
C ASN A 878 42.79 -9.28 -5.94
N GLU A 879 42.51 -8.72 -7.13
CA GLU A 879 43.48 -7.92 -7.89
C GLU A 879 44.00 -6.73 -7.08
N GLU A 880 43.11 -6.08 -6.34
CA GLU A 880 43.45 -4.95 -5.48
C GLU A 880 44.27 -5.38 -4.26
N SER A 881 43.87 -6.45 -3.57
CA SER A 881 44.65 -7.01 -2.47
C SER A 881 46.05 -7.39 -2.93
N LEU A 882 46.18 -7.92 -4.14
CA LEU A 882 47.46 -8.27 -4.74
C LEU A 882 48.32 -7.02 -5.02
N LYS A 883 47.74 -5.94 -5.56
CA LYS A 883 48.42 -4.64 -5.71
C LYS A 883 48.84 -4.03 -4.38
N ASN A 884 47.97 -4.01 -3.38
CA ASN A 884 48.26 -3.47 -2.05
C ASN A 884 49.36 -4.26 -1.35
N ASN A 885 49.30 -5.59 -1.42
CA ASN A 885 50.35 -6.46 -0.88
C ASN A 885 51.68 -6.31 -1.61
N ALA A 886 51.68 -6.12 -2.94
CA ALA A 886 52.89 -5.84 -3.71
C ALA A 886 53.54 -4.50 -3.32
N SER A 887 52.75 -3.42 -3.21
CA SER A 887 53.23 -2.12 -2.76
C SER A 887 53.77 -2.17 -1.32
N LYS A 888 53.08 -2.90 -0.43
CA LYS A 888 53.52 -3.10 0.96
C LYS A 888 54.80 -3.94 1.05
N LEU A 889 54.95 -4.95 0.20
CA LEU A 889 56.17 -5.74 0.06
C LEU A 889 57.34 -4.85 -0.38
N ASP A 890 57.14 -3.98 -1.36
CA ASP A 890 58.18 -3.08 -1.86
C ASP A 890 58.58 -2.02 -0.82
N TYR A 891 57.62 -1.47 -0.08
CA TYR A 891 57.87 -0.62 1.08
C TYR A 891 58.70 -1.34 2.15
N LEU A 892 58.28 -2.55 2.56
CA LEU A 892 59.00 -3.33 3.57
C LEU A 892 60.41 -3.73 3.10
N LYS A 893 60.61 -4.00 1.80
CA LYS A 893 61.93 -4.24 1.21
C LYS A 893 62.83 -3.00 1.22
N GLN A 894 62.25 -1.80 1.10
CA GLN A 894 62.99 -0.54 1.25
C GLN A 894 63.34 -0.27 2.71
N GLU A 895 62.47 -0.61 3.65
CA GLU A 895 62.70 -0.46 5.10
C GLU A 895 63.74 -1.45 5.64
N LEU A 896 63.88 -2.61 4.99
CA LEU A 896 64.88 -3.65 5.31
C LEU A 896 66.29 -3.37 4.75
N LYS A 897 66.43 -2.41 3.83
CA LYS A 897 67.71 -1.96 3.25
C LYS A 897 68.24 -0.76 4.02
#